data_AF-A0A2E7RII6-F1
#
_entry.id   AF-A0A2E7RII6-F1
#
_cell.length_a   1.000
_cell.length_b   1.000
_cell.length_c   1.000
_cell.angle_alpha   90.00
_cell.angle_beta   90.00
_cell.angle_gamma   90.00
#
_symmetry.space_group_name_H-M   'P 1'
#
loop_
_entity.id
_entity.type
_entity.pdbx_description
1 polymer ?
#
loop_
_entity_poly.entity_id
_entity_poly.type
_entity_poly.pdbx_seq_one_letter_code
_entity_poly.pdbx_strand_id
1 'polypeptide(L)'
;MTIGGLERTPLPSRIPSRSDKQGDEMANGAWRIELELEEGRHDPVGLAARDALRERGMELASDIRSIRGFLLPSHLDEEAVLRAAHKLFSDSVTETATILAPGQTPENGASRLMVRRHPGVADPEGQSATRALALLDIPLRADESVETYRAFRLKDNSSPTDFLQRGGRALANLVIESATLGTEPLDLHSTQEARQSERKEIPLLNQTDSGLESISREMSLALTVDEMKAIQSFFQEENREPTDVELETLAQTWSEHCKHKTLTGPVDLFVDGELQRSYSNLLKETVFAATTKLSPEWCWSVFKDNAGVIELTPETGIAIKVETHNHPSALDPYGGAGTGIGGVIRDILGTGLGARPFAATDVFCVGESDIQRSDLPPGTMHPDRILDGVIAGVRDYGNRMGIPTVSGTVIRHPGYVANPLVFAGCVGEIPKDCVEKAAQPGDAIVAIGGRTGRDGVHGATFSSEALHEESETLDAAAVQIGDPITEKKVLDVLILARDQKLFTALTDCGAGGFSSAVGEMGEECGAEVELAHAPLKYAGLAYWEVWISEAQERMVLGVPPSKLADFEALCADHDVEVVTLGHFTDTQRLRLTWHGQEVCNLPMDFLHGGVPQPVRKAEANTPPTNPTPWPEHQELGELLLQALAHPSIASKEWVVRQYDHEVQGGTVVKPYQGANGHGPGDGTVLKPNLTRPEGVALGCGIAPRISELDPWAGAACAIDEAIRNVVAAGGTPHRTAILDNFCWGDCRKPDRFGSLVLAAEACHDSALAFGAPFISGKDSLNNEYRVDGVEHPIPPTLLCTAIAPVFDCERSTTTPLKCAGNALILVGWTSPNGGGTVASDLLGLPDSSAPRPDLEMAPALFDAMHAAIEAGSVESCHDLCEGGLAVAGAEMAMGSKLGARLEISKVPSDPNVPPIARLFSETPSRFLCEVKPENVSDFLSFFRGMACEPIGEVTSEPQLEVFLESSSLFAVSTQSILQANLSQ
;
A
#
# COMPACT_ATOMS: atom_id res chain seq x y z
N MET A 1 -34.53 -46.04 -14.51
CA MET A 1 -35.58 -45.93 -13.47
C MET A 1 -36.02 -44.49 -13.41
N THR A 2 -37.32 -44.29 -13.28
CA THR A 2 -38.10 -43.06 -13.35
C THR A 2 -37.61 -41.93 -12.44
N ILE A 3 -37.61 -40.71 -12.97
CA ILE A 3 -37.47 -39.44 -12.25
C ILE A 3 -38.73 -39.25 -11.40
N GLY A 4 -38.58 -39.27 -10.08
CA GLY A 4 -39.64 -38.99 -9.10
C GLY A 4 -39.65 -37.52 -8.70
N GLY A 5 -40.85 -36.94 -8.66
CA GLY A 5 -41.09 -35.50 -8.55
C GLY A 5 -40.66 -34.83 -7.26
N LEU A 6 -40.25 -33.57 -7.40
CA LEU A 6 -40.14 -32.58 -6.33
C LEU A 6 -41.57 -32.13 -5.94
N GLU A 7 -41.99 -32.52 -4.73
CA GLU A 7 -43.17 -31.95 -4.08
C GLU A 7 -42.91 -30.47 -3.73
N ARG A 8 -43.89 -29.62 -4.06
CA ARG A 8 -43.91 -28.21 -3.67
C ARG A 8 -44.17 -28.11 -2.17
N THR A 9 -43.21 -27.57 -1.42
CA THR A 9 -43.38 -27.17 -0.01
C THR A 9 -44.41 -26.02 0.07
N PRO A 10 -45.35 -26.01 1.04
CA PRO A 10 -46.35 -24.95 1.13
C PRO A 10 -45.74 -23.66 1.70
N LEU A 11 -46.10 -22.52 1.11
CA LEU A 11 -45.87 -21.18 1.67
C LEU A 11 -46.47 -21.08 3.09
N PRO A 12 -45.75 -20.53 4.09
CA PRO A 12 -46.34 -20.22 5.38
C PRO A 12 -47.33 -19.05 5.29
N SER A 13 -48.23 -19.02 6.27
CA SER A 13 -49.53 -18.36 6.31
C SER A 13 -49.53 -16.83 6.32
N ARG A 14 -50.47 -16.28 5.51
CA ARG A 14 -51.08 -14.94 5.49
C ARG A 14 -50.93 -14.08 6.77
N ILE A 15 -50.40 -12.87 6.60
CA ILE A 15 -50.57 -11.69 7.47
C ILE A 15 -51.98 -11.06 7.22
N PRO A 16 -52.64 -10.40 8.19
CA PRO A 16 -54.03 -9.96 8.05
C PRO A 16 -54.25 -8.90 6.96
N SER A 17 -55.37 -9.02 6.24
CA SER A 17 -55.77 -8.14 5.14
C SER A 17 -55.90 -6.67 5.55
N ARG A 18 -55.20 -5.78 4.85
CA ARG A 18 -55.50 -4.33 4.82
C ARG A 18 -56.87 -4.13 4.17
N SER A 19 -57.75 -3.38 4.85
CA SER A 19 -58.99 -2.86 4.29
C SER A 19 -58.70 -1.76 3.28
N ASP A 20 -59.30 -1.84 2.10
CA ASP A 20 -59.31 -0.82 1.06
C ASP A 20 -59.63 0.59 1.60
N LYS A 21 -58.64 1.48 1.53
CA LYS A 21 -58.87 2.92 1.37
C LYS A 21 -57.85 3.48 0.38
N GLN A 22 -58.37 3.88 -0.77
CA GLN A 22 -57.71 4.77 -1.74
C GLN A 22 -57.28 6.07 -1.04
N GLY A 23 -56.01 6.41 -1.20
CA GLY A 23 -55.39 7.66 -0.80
C GLY A 23 -53.91 7.59 -1.18
N ASP A 24 -53.54 8.35 -2.20
CA ASP A 24 -52.20 8.45 -2.80
C ASP A 24 -51.25 9.23 -1.86
N GLU A 25 -51.05 8.71 -0.65
CA GLU A 25 -49.93 9.10 0.22
C GLU A 25 -48.79 8.14 -0.10
N MET A 26 -47.73 8.65 -0.76
CA MET A 26 -46.48 7.90 -0.90
C MET A 26 -46.08 7.40 0.48
N ALA A 27 -45.96 6.08 0.65
CA ALA A 27 -45.46 5.52 1.88
C ALA A 27 -44.04 6.08 2.11
N ASN A 28 -43.84 6.88 3.16
CA ASN A 28 -42.50 7.25 3.62
C ASN A 28 -41.73 5.96 3.95
N GLY A 29 -40.47 5.87 3.54
CA GLY A 29 -39.59 4.71 3.75
C GLY A 29 -39.22 3.98 2.47
N ALA A 30 -38.10 3.24 2.52
CA ALA A 30 -37.68 2.26 1.52
C ALA A 30 -38.16 0.85 1.91
N TRP A 31 -38.22 -0.06 0.93
CA TRP A 31 -38.29 -1.49 1.23
C TRP A 31 -36.99 -1.93 1.90
N ARG A 32 -37.07 -2.80 2.91
CA ARG A 32 -35.88 -3.35 3.58
C ARG A 32 -35.82 -4.86 3.43
N ILE A 33 -34.69 -5.39 3.01
CA ILE A 33 -34.37 -6.82 3.03
C ILE A 33 -33.21 -7.01 4.01
N GLU A 34 -33.45 -7.75 5.08
CA GLU A 34 -32.47 -8.03 6.13
C GLU A 34 -32.12 -9.51 6.15
N LEU A 35 -30.83 -9.80 6.03
CA LEU A 35 -30.27 -11.14 6.03
C LEU A 35 -29.56 -11.38 7.36
N GLU A 36 -29.97 -12.43 8.06
CA GLU A 36 -29.29 -12.92 9.27
C GLU A 36 -28.95 -14.40 9.04
N LEU A 37 -27.77 -14.85 9.49
CA LEU A 37 -27.49 -16.28 9.52
C LEU A 37 -28.55 -17.01 10.35
N GLU A 38 -28.88 -18.26 9.99
CA GLU A 38 -29.81 -19.08 10.77
C GLU A 38 -29.36 -19.22 12.23
N GLU A 39 -30.34 -19.35 13.13
CA GLU A 39 -30.08 -19.45 14.56
C GLU A 39 -29.28 -20.73 14.89
N GLY A 40 -28.24 -20.58 15.73
CA GLY A 40 -27.32 -21.66 16.08
C GLY A 40 -26.10 -21.80 15.15
N ARG A 41 -26.04 -21.05 14.03
CA ARG A 41 -24.82 -20.96 13.21
C ARG A 41 -23.81 -19.97 13.79
N HIS A 42 -22.54 -20.26 13.54
CA HIS A 42 -21.43 -19.38 13.90
C HIS A 42 -21.51 -18.09 13.08
N ASP A 43 -21.57 -16.95 13.76
CA ASP A 43 -21.63 -15.61 13.15
C ASP A 43 -20.31 -14.89 13.43
N PRO A 44 -19.33 -14.98 12.51
CA PRO A 44 -18.00 -14.41 12.72
C PRO A 44 -18.04 -12.88 12.79
N VAL A 45 -18.94 -12.23 12.03
CA VAL A 45 -19.10 -10.76 12.05
C VAL A 45 -19.70 -10.32 13.38
N GLY A 46 -20.68 -11.06 13.90
CA GLY A 46 -21.20 -10.84 15.25
C GLY A 46 -20.12 -11.01 16.32
N LEU A 47 -19.27 -12.05 16.22
CA LEU A 47 -18.17 -12.25 17.17
C LEU A 47 -17.13 -11.13 17.12
N ALA A 48 -16.72 -10.69 15.94
CA ALA A 48 -15.83 -9.55 15.78
C ALA A 48 -16.44 -8.27 16.38
N ALA A 49 -17.75 -8.05 16.17
CA ALA A 49 -18.47 -6.94 16.79
C ALA A 49 -18.48 -7.02 18.32
N ARG A 50 -18.67 -8.22 18.89
CA ARG A 50 -18.60 -8.45 20.33
C ARG A 50 -17.23 -8.07 20.88
N ASP A 51 -16.17 -8.49 20.19
CA ASP A 51 -14.80 -8.29 20.64
C ASP A 51 -14.43 -6.78 20.55
N ALA A 52 -14.83 -6.09 19.47
CA ALA A 52 -14.71 -4.63 19.35
C ALA A 52 -15.49 -3.85 20.43
N LEU A 53 -16.68 -4.32 20.81
CA LEU A 53 -17.46 -3.74 21.91
C LEU A 53 -16.78 -3.94 23.27
N ARG A 54 -16.28 -5.16 23.53
CA ARG A 54 -15.55 -5.50 24.74
C ARG A 54 -14.31 -4.64 24.88
N GLU A 55 -13.58 -4.43 23.79
CA GLU A 55 -12.45 -3.50 23.74
C GLU A 55 -12.87 -2.09 24.10
N ARG A 56 -14.06 -1.61 23.71
CA ARG A 56 -14.59 -0.31 24.16
C ARG A 56 -15.19 -0.33 25.58
N GLY A 57 -14.89 -1.37 26.37
CA GLY A 57 -15.31 -1.53 27.75
C GLY A 57 -16.80 -1.83 27.90
N MET A 58 -17.43 -2.39 26.87
CA MET A 58 -18.82 -2.84 26.89
C MET A 58 -18.85 -4.37 27.01
N GLU A 59 -19.00 -4.86 28.23
CA GLU A 59 -19.24 -6.28 28.50
C GLU A 59 -20.69 -6.63 28.14
N LEU A 60 -20.87 -7.52 27.17
CA LEU A 60 -22.18 -8.00 26.75
C LEU A 60 -22.57 -9.25 27.54
N ALA A 61 -23.77 -9.25 28.10
CA ALA A 61 -24.34 -10.41 28.79
C ALA A 61 -24.89 -11.47 27.82
N SER A 62 -25.09 -11.11 26.55
CA SER A 62 -25.65 -11.97 25.51
C SER A 62 -24.87 -11.88 24.20
N ASP A 63 -25.11 -12.85 23.31
CA ASP A 63 -24.54 -12.84 21.97
C ASP A 63 -25.14 -11.71 21.12
N ILE A 64 -24.27 -11.08 20.33
CA ILE A 64 -24.60 -10.11 19.29
C ILE A 64 -24.68 -10.85 17.94
N ARG A 65 -25.65 -10.47 17.11
CA ARG A 65 -25.84 -11.01 15.75
C ARG A 65 -25.70 -9.93 14.71
N SER A 66 -24.98 -10.23 13.64
CA SER A 66 -24.83 -9.37 12.49
C SER A 66 -25.99 -9.57 11.51
N ILE A 67 -26.38 -8.48 10.85
CA ILE A 67 -27.44 -8.42 9.85
C ILE A 67 -26.90 -7.64 8.66
N ARG A 68 -27.05 -8.19 7.45
CA ARG A 68 -26.82 -7.47 6.20
C ARG A 68 -28.14 -6.93 5.66
N GLY A 69 -28.21 -5.64 5.37
CA GLY A 69 -29.42 -4.95 4.99
C GLY A 69 -29.34 -4.32 3.62
N PHE A 70 -30.43 -4.41 2.85
CA PHE A 70 -30.60 -3.75 1.55
C PHE A 70 -31.85 -2.86 1.60
N LEU A 71 -31.72 -1.63 1.11
CA LEU A 71 -32.79 -0.66 0.91
C LEU A 71 -33.14 -0.58 -0.57
N LEU A 72 -34.42 -0.76 -0.90
CA LEU A 72 -34.92 -0.71 -2.27
C LEU A 72 -35.99 0.38 -2.44
N PRO A 73 -36.13 0.98 -3.65
CA PRO A 73 -37.11 2.03 -3.91
C PRO A 73 -38.54 1.64 -3.54
N SER A 74 -39.25 2.53 -2.87
CA SER A 74 -40.60 2.29 -2.31
C SER A 74 -41.67 1.96 -3.35
N HIS A 75 -41.44 2.35 -4.61
CA HIS A 75 -42.38 2.13 -5.72
C HIS A 75 -42.33 0.70 -6.28
N LEU A 76 -41.35 -0.12 -5.90
CA LEU A 76 -41.30 -1.54 -6.30
C LEU A 76 -42.46 -2.30 -5.68
N ASP A 77 -43.03 -3.24 -6.44
CA ASP A 77 -44.06 -4.13 -5.92
C ASP A 77 -43.49 -5.23 -5.01
N GLU A 78 -44.34 -5.74 -4.12
CA GLU A 78 -43.94 -6.75 -3.13
C GLU A 78 -43.43 -8.05 -3.78
N GLU A 79 -43.96 -8.43 -4.95
CA GLU A 79 -43.56 -9.64 -5.66
C GLU A 79 -42.13 -9.53 -6.20
N ALA A 80 -41.75 -8.37 -6.73
CA ALA A 80 -40.39 -8.06 -7.16
C ALA A 80 -39.42 -8.09 -5.98
N VAL A 81 -39.78 -7.48 -4.84
CA VAL A 81 -38.95 -7.46 -3.63
C VAL A 81 -38.77 -8.87 -3.06
N LEU A 82 -39.84 -9.68 -3.00
CA LEU A 82 -39.75 -11.09 -2.60
C LEU A 82 -38.87 -11.91 -3.54
N ARG A 83 -38.99 -11.68 -4.85
CA ARG A 83 -38.14 -12.34 -5.86
C ARG A 83 -36.68 -11.96 -5.68
N ALA A 84 -36.37 -10.69 -5.45
CA ALA A 84 -35.02 -10.21 -5.18
C ALA A 84 -34.45 -10.83 -3.89
N ALA A 85 -35.22 -10.82 -2.80
CA ALA A 85 -34.80 -11.42 -1.53
C ALA A 85 -34.39 -12.89 -1.71
N HIS A 86 -35.23 -13.70 -2.36
CA HIS A 86 -35.03 -15.14 -2.47
C HIS A 86 -34.06 -15.60 -3.57
N LYS A 87 -33.97 -14.86 -4.68
CA LYS A 87 -33.15 -15.28 -5.83
C LYS A 87 -31.80 -14.60 -5.91
N LEU A 88 -31.64 -13.44 -5.26
CA LEU A 88 -30.43 -12.63 -5.35
C LEU A 88 -29.75 -12.45 -4.01
N PHE A 89 -30.49 -11.97 -3.00
CA PHE A 89 -29.85 -11.49 -1.78
C PHE A 89 -29.54 -12.59 -0.76
N SER A 90 -30.51 -13.47 -0.47
CA SER A 90 -30.36 -14.47 0.59
C SER A 90 -29.71 -15.76 0.10
N ASP A 91 -28.73 -16.26 0.84
CA ASP A 91 -28.38 -17.69 0.78
C ASP A 91 -29.44 -18.50 1.53
N SER A 92 -30.37 -19.11 0.78
CA SER A 92 -31.46 -19.93 1.35
C SER A 92 -31.01 -21.15 2.17
N VAL A 93 -29.73 -21.52 2.12
CA VAL A 93 -29.15 -22.63 2.90
C VAL A 93 -28.67 -22.16 4.27
N THR A 94 -28.21 -20.92 4.39
CA THR A 94 -27.53 -20.44 5.61
C THR A 94 -28.15 -19.21 6.25
N GLU A 95 -29.01 -18.49 5.53
CA GLU A 95 -29.55 -17.19 5.92
C GLU A 95 -31.08 -17.19 5.93
N THR A 96 -31.64 -16.38 6.82
CA THR A 96 -33.05 -16.02 6.84
C THR A 96 -33.20 -14.58 6.37
N ALA A 97 -34.08 -14.36 5.39
CA ALA A 97 -34.44 -13.04 4.90
C ALA A 97 -35.70 -12.51 5.62
N THR A 98 -35.59 -11.34 6.24
CA THR A 98 -36.71 -10.56 6.77
C THR A 98 -37.00 -9.39 5.84
N ILE A 99 -38.25 -9.26 5.41
CA ILE A 99 -38.69 -8.20 4.49
C ILE A 99 -39.59 -7.23 5.25
N LEU A 100 -39.25 -5.95 5.24
CA LEU A 100 -40.04 -4.87 5.85
C LEU A 100 -40.53 -3.94 4.75
N ALA A 101 -41.84 -3.66 4.76
CA ALA A 101 -42.45 -2.74 3.82
C ALA A 101 -42.03 -1.27 4.10
N PRO A 102 -42.15 -0.36 3.12
CA PRO A 102 -41.95 1.07 3.31
C PRO A 102 -42.68 1.59 4.56
N GLY A 103 -41.93 2.25 5.45
CA GLY A 103 -42.44 2.80 6.70
C GLY A 103 -42.53 1.81 7.86
N GLN A 104 -42.21 0.53 7.64
CA GLN A 104 -42.19 -0.50 8.69
C GLN A 104 -40.85 -0.50 9.43
N THR A 105 -40.92 -0.70 10.74
CA THR A 105 -39.75 -0.87 11.61
C THR A 105 -39.64 -2.30 12.15
N PRO A 106 -38.43 -2.77 12.48
CA PRO A 106 -38.25 -4.05 13.15
C PRO A 106 -38.89 -4.09 14.55
N GLU A 107 -39.51 -5.21 14.92
CA GLU A 107 -40.17 -5.37 16.23
C GLU A 107 -39.23 -5.13 17.43
N ASN A 108 -37.93 -5.45 17.28
CA ASN A 108 -36.89 -5.26 18.30
C ASN A 108 -35.91 -4.13 17.95
N GLY A 109 -36.41 -3.04 17.35
CA GLY A 109 -35.58 -1.93 16.87
C GLY A 109 -34.64 -1.30 17.90
N ALA A 110 -35.04 -1.21 19.17
CA ALA A 110 -34.23 -0.62 20.23
C ALA A 110 -33.01 -1.48 20.63
N SER A 111 -33.04 -2.78 20.34
CA SER A 111 -31.92 -3.71 20.57
C SER A 111 -31.05 -3.88 19.33
N ARG A 112 -31.22 -3.01 18.33
CA ARG A 112 -30.52 -3.05 17.05
C ARG A 112 -29.78 -1.75 16.80
N LEU A 113 -28.48 -1.86 16.60
CA LEU A 113 -27.64 -0.78 16.10
C LEU A 113 -27.55 -0.90 14.58
N MET A 114 -28.06 0.09 13.87
CA MET A 114 -27.96 0.20 12.42
C MET A 114 -26.76 1.06 12.06
N VAL A 115 -25.96 0.60 11.12
CA VAL A 115 -24.78 1.28 10.60
C VAL A 115 -24.96 1.46 9.11
N ARG A 116 -25.05 2.72 8.66
CA ARG A 116 -25.35 3.08 7.27
C ARG A 116 -24.37 4.13 6.77
N ARG A 117 -23.89 3.98 5.55
CA ARG A 117 -23.03 4.98 4.88
C ARG A 117 -23.72 6.33 4.78
N HIS A 118 -22.96 7.42 4.87
CA HIS A 118 -23.46 8.77 4.61
C HIS A 118 -23.82 8.93 3.12
N PRO A 119 -24.71 9.89 2.77
CA PRO A 119 -24.99 10.20 1.37
C PRO A 119 -23.72 10.47 0.57
N GLY A 120 -23.56 9.80 -0.57
CA GLY A 120 -22.45 10.02 -1.49
C GLY A 120 -21.18 9.21 -1.24
N VAL A 121 -21.10 8.46 -0.14
CA VAL A 121 -20.04 7.47 0.08
C VAL A 121 -20.27 6.28 -0.86
N ALA A 122 -19.18 5.72 -1.41
CA ALA A 122 -19.26 4.57 -2.31
C ALA A 122 -19.93 3.36 -1.61
N ASP A 123 -20.89 2.74 -2.31
CA ASP A 123 -21.55 1.50 -1.90
C ASP A 123 -21.44 0.44 -3.00
N PRO A 124 -20.27 -0.22 -3.15
CA PRO A 124 -20.06 -1.20 -4.21
C PRO A 124 -21.03 -2.38 -4.15
N GLU A 125 -21.45 -2.78 -2.94
CA GLU A 125 -22.44 -3.85 -2.75
C GLU A 125 -23.83 -3.39 -3.24
N GLY A 126 -24.24 -2.16 -2.93
CA GLY A 126 -25.48 -1.54 -3.43
C GLY A 126 -25.48 -1.36 -4.96
N GLN A 127 -24.36 -0.97 -5.55
CA GLN A 127 -24.23 -0.87 -7.01
C GLN A 127 -24.30 -2.24 -7.68
N SER A 128 -23.60 -3.24 -7.12
CA SER A 128 -23.66 -4.62 -7.60
C SER A 128 -25.07 -5.20 -7.49
N ALA A 129 -25.75 -4.92 -6.38
CA ALA A 129 -27.16 -5.28 -6.17
C ALA A 129 -28.07 -4.63 -7.21
N THR A 130 -27.90 -3.33 -7.48
CA THR A 130 -28.66 -2.59 -8.50
C THR A 130 -28.54 -3.24 -9.88
N ARG A 131 -27.31 -3.56 -10.29
CA ARG A 131 -27.05 -4.28 -11.55
C ARG A 131 -27.68 -5.66 -11.57
N ALA A 132 -27.55 -6.41 -10.48
CA ALA A 132 -28.10 -7.76 -10.40
C ALA A 132 -29.64 -7.78 -10.38
N LEU A 133 -30.30 -6.74 -9.86
CA LEU A 133 -31.75 -6.57 -9.98
C LEU A 133 -32.18 -6.38 -11.44
N ALA A 134 -31.44 -5.60 -12.22
CA ALA A 134 -31.70 -5.44 -13.65
C ALA A 134 -31.61 -6.78 -14.41
N LEU A 135 -30.63 -7.63 -14.05
CA LEU A 135 -30.50 -8.99 -14.60
C LEU A 135 -31.65 -9.94 -14.18
N LEU A 136 -32.43 -9.59 -13.15
CA LEU A 136 -33.64 -10.31 -12.70
C LEU A 136 -34.94 -9.70 -13.22
N ASP A 137 -34.86 -8.85 -14.25
CA ASP A 137 -35.98 -8.10 -14.81
C ASP A 137 -36.68 -7.23 -13.76
N ILE A 138 -35.91 -6.62 -12.85
CA ILE A 138 -36.36 -5.63 -11.87
C ILE A 138 -35.52 -4.35 -12.06
N PRO A 139 -35.70 -3.61 -13.18
CA PRO A 139 -34.94 -2.39 -13.41
C PRO A 139 -35.39 -1.30 -12.43
N LEU A 140 -34.43 -0.55 -11.90
CA LEU A 140 -34.69 0.69 -11.17
C LEU A 140 -34.74 1.86 -12.14
N ARG A 141 -35.24 3.03 -11.70
CA ARG A 141 -35.12 4.26 -12.48
C ARG A 141 -33.65 4.69 -12.56
N ALA A 142 -33.30 5.49 -13.56
CA ALA A 142 -31.91 5.89 -13.80
C ALA A 142 -31.26 6.66 -12.65
N ASP A 143 -32.07 7.31 -11.80
CA ASP A 143 -31.68 8.08 -10.62
C ASP A 143 -31.79 7.28 -9.31
N GLU A 144 -32.15 6.00 -9.37
CA GLU A 144 -32.33 5.14 -8.20
C GLU A 144 -31.27 4.04 -8.12
N SER A 145 -30.88 3.70 -6.90
CA SER A 145 -29.99 2.57 -6.61
C SER A 145 -30.47 1.81 -5.38
N VAL A 146 -29.99 0.59 -5.23
CA VAL A 146 -30.02 -0.13 -3.95
C VAL A 146 -28.95 0.46 -3.05
N GLU A 147 -29.28 0.67 -1.79
CA GLU A 147 -28.31 1.02 -0.75
C GLU A 147 -28.19 -0.11 0.27
N THR A 148 -27.00 -0.29 0.82
CA THR A 148 -26.72 -1.30 1.85
C THR A 148 -26.48 -0.69 3.21
N TYR A 149 -26.78 -1.47 4.23
CA TYR A 149 -26.48 -1.14 5.62
C TYR A 149 -26.12 -2.41 6.39
N ARG A 150 -25.43 -2.22 7.50
CA ARG A 150 -25.17 -3.27 8.48
C ARG A 150 -26.04 -3.04 9.69
N ALA A 151 -26.49 -4.09 10.35
CA ALA A 151 -27.10 -3.95 11.65
C ALA A 151 -26.59 -5.01 12.62
N PHE A 152 -26.57 -4.66 13.89
CA PHE A 152 -26.13 -5.52 14.97
C PHE A 152 -27.22 -5.63 16.01
N ARG A 153 -27.69 -6.85 16.25
CA ARG A 153 -28.80 -7.14 17.17
C ARG A 153 -28.27 -7.81 18.42
N LEU A 154 -28.65 -7.27 19.57
CA LEU A 154 -28.46 -7.94 20.86
C LEU A 154 -29.64 -8.88 21.14
N LYS A 155 -29.36 -10.03 21.76
CA LYS A 155 -30.41 -10.99 22.14
C LYS A 155 -31.18 -10.54 23.39
N ASP A 156 -30.60 -9.68 24.21
CA ASP A 156 -31.23 -9.09 25.39
C ASP A 156 -31.36 -7.56 25.31
N ASN A 157 -32.15 -7.00 26.23
CA ASN A 157 -32.43 -5.57 26.30
C ASN A 157 -31.35 -4.86 27.14
N SER A 158 -30.16 -4.67 26.56
CA SER A 158 -29.17 -3.72 27.09
C SER A 158 -29.68 -2.28 26.94
N SER A 159 -29.08 -1.32 27.65
CA SER A 159 -29.41 0.11 27.50
C SER A 159 -29.25 0.55 26.03
N PRO A 160 -30.33 0.92 25.30
CA PRO A 160 -30.23 1.33 23.89
C PRO A 160 -29.34 2.56 23.70
N THR A 161 -29.36 3.48 24.68
CA THR A 161 -28.51 4.66 24.69
C THR A 161 -27.03 4.30 24.80
N ASP A 162 -26.69 3.35 25.67
CA ASP A 162 -25.30 2.90 25.85
C ASP A 162 -24.81 2.11 24.63
N PHE A 163 -25.69 1.29 24.04
CA PHE A 163 -25.39 0.56 22.81
C PHE A 163 -25.17 1.49 21.61
N LEU A 164 -25.97 2.55 21.47
CA LEU A 164 -25.74 3.57 20.44
C LEU A 164 -24.42 4.32 20.66
N GLN A 165 -24.16 4.79 21.88
CA GLN A 165 -23.00 5.63 22.17
C GLN A 165 -21.68 4.87 22.07
N ARG A 166 -21.60 3.67 22.65
CA ARG A 166 -20.38 2.83 22.64
C ARG A 166 -20.31 1.99 21.39
N GLY A 167 -21.41 1.35 21.01
CA GLY A 167 -21.46 0.50 19.83
C GLY A 167 -21.34 1.27 18.53
N GLY A 168 -21.90 2.48 18.42
CA GLY A 168 -21.70 3.33 17.25
C GLY A 168 -20.23 3.62 16.99
N ARG A 169 -19.45 3.93 18.04
CA ARG A 169 -17.99 4.16 17.93
C ARG A 169 -17.16 2.89 17.77
N ALA A 170 -17.70 1.73 18.13
CA ALA A 170 -17.02 0.44 18.02
C ALA A 170 -17.26 -0.23 16.66
N LEU A 171 -18.47 -0.08 16.11
CA LEU A 171 -18.99 -0.88 15.01
C LEU A 171 -19.26 -0.07 13.74
N ALA A 172 -19.15 1.25 13.79
CA ALA A 172 -19.25 2.11 12.63
C ALA A 172 -17.98 2.95 12.49
N ASN A 173 -17.57 3.17 11.25
CA ASN A 173 -16.64 4.26 10.95
C ASN A 173 -17.44 5.55 10.84
N LEU A 174 -17.57 6.30 11.95
CA LEU A 174 -18.44 7.48 12.03
C LEU A 174 -18.06 8.62 11.05
N VAL A 175 -16.87 8.55 10.47
CA VAL A 175 -16.38 9.39 9.38
C VAL A 175 -17.26 9.28 8.13
N ILE A 176 -17.56 8.05 7.73
CA ILE A 176 -18.24 7.70 6.47
C ILE A 176 -19.59 7.01 6.70
N GLU A 177 -19.89 6.66 7.95
CA GLU A 177 -21.11 5.98 8.36
C GLU A 177 -21.81 6.72 9.50
N SER A 178 -23.11 6.51 9.60
CA SER A 178 -23.94 6.87 10.73
C SER A 178 -24.30 5.61 11.50
N ALA A 179 -24.32 5.71 12.82
CA ALA A 179 -24.87 4.69 13.70
C ALA A 179 -26.17 5.20 14.31
N THR A 180 -27.26 4.45 14.16
CA THR A 180 -28.59 4.79 14.69
C THR A 180 -29.25 3.56 15.32
N LEU A 181 -30.27 3.76 16.14
CA LEU A 181 -31.09 2.65 16.61
C LEU A 181 -32.11 2.26 15.53
N GLY A 182 -32.43 0.97 15.44
CA GLY A 182 -33.40 0.46 14.48
C GLY A 182 -34.86 0.77 14.81
N THR A 183 -35.14 1.82 15.57
CA THR A 183 -36.49 2.21 16.01
C THR A 183 -37.26 3.03 14.99
N GLU A 184 -36.59 3.58 13.98
CA GLU A 184 -37.18 4.43 12.95
C GLU A 184 -37.15 3.74 11.56
N PRO A 185 -38.09 4.09 10.65
CA PRO A 185 -38.01 3.69 9.26
C PRO A 185 -36.75 4.25 8.59
N LEU A 186 -36.28 3.57 7.54
CA LEU A 186 -35.18 4.08 6.71
C LEU A 186 -35.71 4.48 5.34
N ASP A 187 -35.25 5.63 4.86
CA ASP A 187 -35.44 6.12 3.50
C ASP A 187 -34.16 5.93 2.68
N LEU A 188 -34.27 5.82 1.36
CA LEU A 188 -33.12 6.04 0.47
C LEU A 188 -32.66 7.49 0.58
N HIS A 189 -31.38 7.74 0.39
CA HIS A 189 -30.85 9.11 0.37
C HIS A 189 -31.45 9.86 -0.83
N SER A 190 -31.97 11.07 -0.59
CA SER A 190 -32.46 11.92 -1.66
C SER A 190 -31.30 12.43 -2.52
N THR A 191 -31.47 12.43 -3.84
CA THR A 191 -30.62 13.22 -4.74
C THR A 191 -30.73 14.69 -4.36
N GLN A 192 -29.65 15.29 -3.83
CA GLN A 192 -29.65 16.73 -3.52
C GLN A 192 -29.88 17.54 -4.81
N GLU A 193 -30.57 18.67 -4.70
CA GLU A 193 -30.67 19.61 -5.83
C GLU A 193 -29.30 20.26 -6.08
N ALA A 194 -28.96 20.42 -7.36
CA ALA A 194 -27.72 21.09 -7.77
C ALA A 194 -27.74 22.56 -7.29
N ARG A 195 -26.88 22.88 -6.33
CA ARG A 195 -26.60 24.26 -5.94
C ARG A 195 -25.49 24.80 -6.83
N GLN A 196 -25.75 25.89 -7.54
CA GLN A 196 -24.73 26.54 -8.36
C GLN A 196 -23.69 27.21 -7.47
N SER A 197 -22.42 26.90 -7.72
CA SER A 197 -21.28 27.62 -7.15
C SER A 197 -20.99 28.86 -8.00
N GLU A 198 -20.78 30.00 -7.34
CA GLU A 198 -20.46 31.28 -7.97
C GLU A 198 -18.93 31.47 -7.98
N ARG A 199 -18.40 32.06 -9.06
CA ARG A 199 -16.97 32.41 -9.16
C ARG A 199 -16.56 33.32 -8.00
N LYS A 200 -15.53 32.91 -7.25
CA LYS A 200 -15.01 33.65 -6.10
C LYS A 200 -13.59 34.16 -6.38
N GLU A 201 -13.38 35.46 -6.21
CA GLU A 201 -12.04 36.08 -6.20
C GLU A 201 -11.54 36.22 -4.76
N ILE A 202 -10.25 36.00 -4.56
CA ILE A 202 -9.58 36.05 -3.26
C ILE A 202 -8.70 37.30 -3.18
N PRO A 203 -8.99 38.27 -2.29
CA PRO A 203 -8.20 39.49 -2.17
C PRO A 203 -6.77 39.21 -1.68
N LEU A 204 -5.83 39.05 -2.61
CA LEU A 204 -4.44 38.68 -2.38
C LEU A 204 -3.48 39.85 -2.61
N LEU A 205 -3.73 40.71 -3.61
CA LEU A 205 -2.74 41.65 -4.16
C LEU A 205 -2.12 42.61 -3.14
N ASN A 206 -2.86 43.00 -2.11
CA ASN A 206 -2.44 44.01 -1.13
C ASN A 206 -2.31 43.45 0.30
N GLN A 207 -2.25 42.13 0.44
CA GLN A 207 -2.12 41.48 1.74
C GLN A 207 -0.71 41.63 2.31
N THR A 208 -0.62 41.73 3.63
CA THR A 208 0.64 41.60 4.37
C THR A 208 1.01 40.13 4.54
N ASP A 209 2.24 39.84 4.98
CA ASP A 209 2.68 38.47 5.31
C ASP A 209 1.67 37.73 6.22
N SER A 210 1.20 38.39 7.28
CA SER A 210 0.18 37.82 8.18
C SER A 210 -1.19 37.64 7.50
N GLY A 211 -1.54 38.48 6.53
CA GLY A 211 -2.74 38.31 5.71
C GLY A 211 -2.64 37.11 4.77
N LEU A 212 -1.47 36.91 4.16
CA LEU A 212 -1.17 35.75 3.31
C LEU A 212 -1.22 34.44 4.10
N GLU A 213 -0.64 34.41 5.30
CA GLU A 213 -0.76 33.27 6.23
C GLU A 213 -2.22 32.96 6.57
N SER A 214 -3.03 33.98 6.85
CA SER A 214 -4.45 33.78 7.18
C SER A 214 -5.22 33.20 6.00
N ILE A 215 -4.99 33.68 4.78
CA ILE A 215 -5.62 33.14 3.57
C ILE A 215 -5.24 31.67 3.37
N SER A 216 -3.95 31.34 3.45
CA SER A 216 -3.45 29.96 3.30
C SER A 216 -4.11 29.03 4.30
N ARG A 217 -4.21 29.43 5.57
CA ARG A 217 -4.86 28.65 6.63
C ARG A 217 -6.37 28.54 6.48
N GLU A 218 -7.07 29.63 6.15
CA GLU A 218 -8.54 29.65 6.04
C GLU A 218 -9.04 28.83 4.85
N MET A 219 -8.22 28.68 3.80
CA MET A 219 -8.50 27.87 2.62
C MET A 219 -7.83 26.49 2.66
N SER A 220 -7.13 26.14 3.75
CA SER A 220 -6.42 24.86 3.90
C SER A 220 -5.41 24.56 2.77
N LEU A 221 -4.72 25.59 2.26
CA LEU A 221 -3.79 25.47 1.14
C LEU A 221 -2.45 24.84 1.53
N ALA A 222 -2.10 24.84 2.82
CA ALA A 222 -0.80 24.41 3.34
C ALA A 222 0.42 25.07 2.65
N LEU A 223 0.23 26.27 2.10
CA LEU A 223 1.29 27.07 1.47
C LEU A 223 1.99 27.96 2.50
N THR A 224 3.32 28.00 2.43
CA THR A 224 4.18 28.86 3.22
C THR A 224 4.04 30.34 2.81
N VAL A 225 4.50 31.25 3.66
CA VAL A 225 4.48 32.70 3.36
C VAL A 225 5.27 33.02 2.09
N ASP A 226 6.40 32.37 1.88
CA ASP A 226 7.24 32.63 0.71
C ASP A 226 6.58 32.14 -0.58
N GLU A 227 5.89 31.01 -0.55
CA GLU A 227 5.07 30.53 -1.67
C GLU A 227 3.90 31.49 -1.93
N MET A 228 3.18 31.91 -0.88
CA MET A 228 2.08 32.88 -1.02
C MET A 228 2.56 34.24 -1.55
N LYS A 229 3.78 34.67 -1.23
CA LYS A 229 4.41 35.88 -1.79
C LYS A 229 4.75 35.72 -3.27
N ALA A 230 5.23 34.56 -3.69
CA ALA A 230 5.47 34.26 -5.09
C ALA A 230 4.16 34.33 -5.89
N ILE A 231 3.10 33.74 -5.36
CA ILE A 231 1.75 33.81 -5.93
C ILE A 231 1.24 35.27 -5.96
N GLN A 232 1.36 36.00 -4.86
CA GLN A 232 0.96 37.41 -4.80
C GLN A 232 1.70 38.24 -5.86
N SER A 233 3.01 38.04 -6.01
CA SER A 233 3.84 38.77 -6.98
C SER A 233 3.38 38.48 -8.42
N PHE A 234 3.12 37.21 -8.74
CA PHE A 234 2.58 36.81 -10.04
C PHE A 234 1.24 37.48 -10.34
N PHE A 235 0.28 37.46 -9.41
CA PHE A 235 -1.03 38.07 -9.63
C PHE A 235 -0.98 39.61 -9.66
N GLN A 236 -0.02 40.24 -8.97
CA GLN A 236 0.26 41.67 -9.10
C GLN A 236 0.73 42.01 -10.53
N GLU A 237 1.58 41.18 -11.13
CA GLU A 237 2.01 41.35 -12.52
C GLU A 237 0.86 41.13 -13.51
N GLU A 238 -0.02 40.18 -13.26
CA GLU A 238 -1.24 39.93 -14.05
C GLU A 238 -2.33 41.01 -13.85
N ASN A 239 -2.16 41.94 -12.89
CA ASN A 239 -3.10 43.01 -12.57
C ASN A 239 -4.53 42.52 -12.23
N ARG A 240 -4.66 41.38 -11.54
CA ARG A 240 -5.95 40.81 -11.13
C ARG A 240 -5.84 40.01 -9.84
N GLU A 241 -6.94 39.87 -9.13
CA GLU A 241 -7.03 38.93 -8.02
C GLU A 241 -7.06 37.47 -8.54
N PRO A 242 -6.48 36.50 -7.82
CA PRO A 242 -6.68 35.09 -8.10
C PRO A 242 -8.12 34.68 -7.77
N THR A 243 -8.58 33.64 -8.45
CA THR A 243 -9.77 32.89 -8.03
C THR A 243 -9.43 31.85 -6.97
N ASP A 244 -10.44 31.33 -6.28
CA ASP A 244 -10.28 30.21 -5.36
C ASP A 244 -9.68 28.97 -6.04
N VAL A 245 -10.20 28.56 -7.21
CA VAL A 245 -9.69 27.39 -7.94
C VAL A 245 -8.24 27.58 -8.43
N GLU A 246 -7.79 28.80 -8.73
CA GLU A 246 -6.39 29.06 -9.08
C GLU A 246 -5.46 28.85 -7.89
N LEU A 247 -5.86 29.31 -6.70
CA LEU A 247 -5.10 29.08 -5.47
C LEU A 247 -5.09 27.60 -5.08
N GLU A 248 -6.22 26.91 -5.20
CA GLU A 248 -6.32 25.46 -4.97
C GLU A 248 -5.44 24.68 -5.95
N THR A 249 -5.46 25.03 -7.24
CA THR A 249 -4.60 24.41 -8.27
C THR A 249 -3.12 24.56 -7.95
N LEU A 250 -2.69 25.76 -7.54
CA LEU A 250 -1.32 26.03 -7.13
C LEU A 250 -0.97 25.29 -5.83
N ALA A 251 -1.87 25.22 -4.85
CA ALA A 251 -1.66 24.52 -3.59
C ALA A 251 -1.43 23.02 -3.77
N GLN A 252 -2.26 22.37 -4.60
CA GLN A 252 -2.06 20.94 -4.93
C GLN A 252 -0.73 20.73 -5.66
N THR A 253 -0.48 21.53 -6.70
CA THR A 253 0.72 21.40 -7.54
C THR A 253 2.01 21.70 -6.78
N TRP A 254 2.01 22.64 -5.84
CA TRP A 254 3.20 23.05 -5.06
C TRP A 254 3.30 22.33 -3.70
N SER A 255 2.42 21.39 -3.41
CA SER A 255 2.46 20.58 -2.19
C SER A 255 3.77 19.77 -2.09
N GLU A 256 4.14 19.38 -0.86
CA GLU A 256 5.29 18.49 -0.66
C GLU A 256 5.07 17.16 -1.39
N HIS A 257 3.85 16.65 -1.35
CA HIS A 257 3.44 15.39 -1.98
C HIS A 257 3.63 15.35 -3.51
N CYS A 258 3.42 16.48 -4.20
CA CYS A 258 3.53 16.54 -5.67
C CYS A 258 4.88 17.05 -6.19
N LYS A 259 5.55 17.98 -5.49
CA LYS A 259 6.84 18.57 -5.96
C LYS A 259 8.07 18.04 -5.23
N HIS A 260 7.90 17.25 -4.17
CA HIS A 260 9.01 16.65 -3.42
C HIS A 260 10.05 17.70 -3.00
N LYS A 261 9.60 18.86 -2.49
CA LYS A 261 10.43 20.07 -2.35
C LYS A 261 11.63 19.85 -1.44
N THR A 262 11.52 18.96 -0.45
CA THR A 262 12.61 18.58 0.44
C THR A 262 13.74 17.89 -0.31
N LEU A 263 13.42 16.93 -1.18
CA LEU A 263 14.40 16.18 -1.95
C LEU A 263 14.88 16.96 -3.19
N THR A 264 14.06 17.84 -3.76
CA THR A 264 14.42 18.61 -4.96
C THR A 264 15.05 19.98 -4.66
N GLY A 265 15.02 20.43 -3.41
CA GLY A 265 15.54 21.72 -2.99
C GLY A 265 17.05 21.72 -2.66
N PRO A 266 17.66 22.92 -2.52
CA PRO A 266 19.05 23.04 -2.07
C PRO A 266 19.21 22.77 -0.57
N VAL A 267 20.31 22.12 -0.19
CA VAL A 267 20.62 21.77 1.21
C VAL A 267 22.10 21.90 1.55
N ASP A 268 22.38 22.44 2.74
CA ASP A 268 23.71 22.42 3.37
C ASP A 268 23.74 21.39 4.50
N LEU A 269 24.55 20.34 4.35
CA LEU A 269 24.74 19.26 5.34
C LEU A 269 25.88 19.59 6.30
N PHE A 270 25.55 19.64 7.59
CA PHE A 270 26.48 19.77 8.70
C PHE A 270 26.60 18.43 9.42
N VAL A 271 27.83 17.94 9.63
CA VAL A 271 28.10 16.75 10.47
C VAL A 271 28.96 17.19 11.64
N ASP A 272 28.52 16.86 12.86
CA ASP A 272 29.16 17.28 14.12
C ASP A 272 29.40 18.81 14.20
N GLY A 273 28.50 19.58 13.56
CA GLY A 273 28.55 21.04 13.51
C GLY A 273 29.43 21.65 12.41
N GLU A 274 30.11 20.83 11.60
CA GLU A 274 30.94 21.28 10.47
C GLU A 274 30.23 21.06 9.14
N LEU A 275 30.23 22.08 8.26
CA LEU A 275 29.70 21.97 6.91
C LEU A 275 30.52 20.94 6.12
N GLN A 276 29.92 19.80 5.80
CA GLN A 276 30.55 18.73 5.03
C GLN A 276 30.29 18.90 3.54
N ARG A 277 29.04 19.18 3.15
CA ARG A 277 28.62 19.21 1.75
C ARG A 277 27.42 20.12 1.53
N SER A 278 27.36 20.70 0.34
CA SER A 278 26.21 21.49 -0.14
C SER A 278 25.68 20.85 -1.42
N TYR A 279 24.35 20.79 -1.53
CA TYR A 279 23.61 20.28 -2.67
C TYR A 279 22.73 21.39 -3.21
N SER A 280 22.72 21.56 -4.52
CA SER A 280 21.77 22.43 -5.23
C SER A 280 20.41 21.77 -5.44
N ASN A 281 20.40 20.44 -5.57
CA ASN A 281 19.20 19.60 -5.61
C ASN A 281 19.59 18.20 -5.11
N LEU A 282 19.14 17.84 -3.91
CA LEU A 282 19.56 16.62 -3.23
C LEU A 282 19.28 15.37 -4.08
N LEU A 283 18.08 15.22 -4.63
CA LEU A 283 17.65 14.07 -5.43
C LEU A 283 18.43 13.95 -6.74
N LYS A 284 18.61 15.07 -7.46
CA LYS A 284 19.37 15.13 -8.72
C LYS A 284 20.84 14.76 -8.53
N GLU A 285 21.42 15.12 -7.40
CA GLU A 285 22.83 14.91 -7.09
C GLU A 285 23.12 13.60 -6.33
N THR A 286 22.08 12.85 -5.96
CA THR A 286 22.19 11.55 -5.29
C THR A 286 21.53 10.44 -6.14
N VAL A 287 20.25 10.13 -5.90
CA VAL A 287 19.50 9.03 -6.54
C VAL A 287 19.55 9.13 -8.07
N PHE A 288 19.20 10.29 -8.63
CA PHE A 288 19.20 10.49 -10.09
C PHE A 288 20.61 10.52 -10.66
N ALA A 289 21.60 11.03 -9.92
CA ALA A 289 22.99 11.04 -10.36
C ALA A 289 23.51 9.61 -10.54
N ALA A 290 23.18 8.71 -9.62
CA ALA A 290 23.55 7.30 -9.74
C ALA A 290 22.91 6.66 -10.98
N THR A 291 21.59 6.79 -11.15
CA THR A 291 20.88 6.26 -12.32
C THR A 291 21.37 6.85 -13.63
N THR A 292 21.61 8.17 -13.69
CA THR A 292 22.11 8.86 -14.88
C THR A 292 23.53 8.40 -15.24
N LYS A 293 24.37 8.12 -14.23
CA LYS A 293 25.72 7.62 -14.45
C LYS A 293 25.72 6.17 -14.94
N LEU A 294 24.79 5.34 -14.47
CA LEU A 294 24.64 3.95 -14.92
C LEU A 294 24.04 3.88 -16.33
N SER A 295 22.98 4.67 -16.59
CA SER A 295 22.25 4.80 -17.86
C SER A 295 22.12 3.50 -18.68
N PRO A 296 21.57 2.42 -18.10
CA PRO A 296 21.42 1.18 -18.84
C PRO A 296 20.35 1.29 -19.93
N GLU A 297 20.65 0.81 -21.13
CA GLU A 297 19.70 0.79 -22.27
C GLU A 297 18.44 -0.05 -22.01
N TRP A 298 18.54 -1.01 -21.09
CA TRP A 298 17.43 -1.87 -20.68
C TRP A 298 16.44 -1.17 -19.72
N CYS A 299 16.74 0.02 -19.22
CA CYS A 299 15.76 0.87 -18.53
C CYS A 299 15.02 1.73 -19.57
N TRP A 300 13.78 1.36 -19.87
CA TRP A 300 12.98 2.00 -20.91
C TRP A 300 12.26 3.26 -20.44
N SER A 301 11.91 3.34 -19.16
CA SER A 301 11.33 4.54 -18.53
C SER A 301 11.84 4.70 -17.11
N VAL A 302 12.34 5.90 -16.78
CA VAL A 302 12.95 6.21 -15.49
C VAL A 302 12.58 7.64 -15.11
N PHE A 303 11.93 7.84 -13.96
CA PHE A 303 11.55 9.15 -13.42
C PHE A 303 10.83 10.11 -14.40
N LYS A 304 10.11 9.57 -15.38
CA LYS A 304 9.40 10.35 -16.42
C LYS A 304 7.91 9.99 -16.55
N ASP A 305 7.45 9.01 -15.78
CA ASP A 305 6.13 8.40 -15.88
C ASP A 305 5.70 7.92 -14.49
N ASN A 306 4.45 7.47 -14.35
CA ASN A 306 3.87 6.93 -13.11
C ASN A 306 4.69 5.80 -12.49
N ALA A 307 5.32 4.96 -13.32
CA ALA A 307 6.18 3.87 -12.89
C ALA A 307 7.47 3.80 -13.71
N GLY A 308 8.49 3.14 -13.14
CA GLY A 308 9.71 2.80 -13.86
C GLY A 308 9.49 1.56 -14.72
N VAL A 309 10.09 1.51 -15.91
CA VAL A 309 9.96 0.38 -16.86
C VAL A 309 11.32 -0.20 -17.22
N ILE A 310 11.49 -1.51 -17.02
CA ILE A 310 12.70 -2.26 -17.42
C ILE A 310 12.38 -3.29 -18.50
N GLU A 311 13.38 -3.66 -19.29
CA GLU A 311 13.29 -4.72 -20.28
C GLU A 311 13.30 -6.11 -19.65
N LEU A 312 12.28 -6.92 -19.95
CA LEU A 312 12.33 -8.37 -19.77
C LEU A 312 12.78 -9.07 -21.06
N THR A 313 12.21 -8.66 -22.18
CA THR A 313 12.57 -9.10 -23.55
C THR A 313 12.58 -7.89 -24.48
N PRO A 314 13.16 -7.97 -25.70
CA PRO A 314 13.18 -6.84 -26.63
C PRO A 314 11.79 -6.26 -26.95
N GLU A 315 10.73 -7.07 -26.85
CA GLU A 315 9.34 -6.67 -27.13
C GLU A 315 8.51 -6.38 -25.88
N THR A 316 8.91 -6.85 -24.69
CA THR A 316 8.14 -6.76 -23.44
C THR A 316 8.96 -6.20 -22.29
N GLY A 317 8.42 -5.14 -21.68
CA GLY A 317 8.95 -4.50 -20.49
C GLY A 317 8.09 -4.78 -19.27
N ILE A 318 8.63 -4.42 -18.11
CA ILE A 318 8.03 -4.59 -16.80
C ILE A 318 8.00 -3.24 -16.11
N ALA A 319 6.80 -2.75 -15.85
CA ALA A 319 6.53 -1.57 -15.05
C ALA A 319 6.46 -1.96 -13.57
N ILE A 320 7.08 -1.16 -12.70
CA ILE A 320 7.02 -1.36 -11.24
C ILE A 320 6.92 0.00 -10.52
N LYS A 321 6.06 0.03 -9.52
CA LYS A 321 5.85 1.17 -8.64
C LYS A 321 5.54 0.70 -7.23
N VAL A 322 6.02 1.46 -6.25
CA VAL A 322 5.66 1.34 -4.84
C VAL A 322 5.27 2.74 -4.35
N GLU A 323 4.22 2.81 -3.56
CA GLU A 323 3.64 4.02 -2.97
C GLU A 323 3.43 3.80 -1.46
N THR A 324 3.09 4.88 -0.76
CA THR A 324 2.82 4.88 0.69
C THR A 324 1.46 5.48 0.99
N HIS A 325 0.76 4.98 2.02
CA HIS A 325 -0.55 5.50 2.41
C HIS A 325 -0.73 5.66 3.94
N ASN A 326 0.31 6.19 4.60
CA ASN A 326 0.51 6.17 6.06
C ASN A 326 -0.59 6.89 6.87
N HIS A 327 -0.73 8.22 6.72
CA HIS A 327 -1.67 9.02 7.52
C HIS A 327 -3.12 8.56 7.40
N PRO A 328 -3.66 8.27 6.20
CA PRO A 328 -5.03 7.79 6.11
C PRO A 328 -5.19 6.40 6.73
N SER A 329 -4.19 5.52 6.63
CA SER A 329 -4.20 4.22 7.32
C SER A 329 -4.08 4.34 8.84
N ALA A 330 -3.52 5.43 9.37
CA ALA A 330 -3.54 5.71 10.81
C ALA A 330 -4.95 6.04 11.32
N LEU A 331 -5.79 6.65 10.47
CA LEU A 331 -7.16 7.10 10.80
C LEU A 331 -8.24 6.07 10.44
N ASP A 332 -8.12 5.43 9.28
CA ASP A 332 -8.94 4.30 8.84
C ASP A 332 -8.04 3.28 8.11
N PRO A 333 -7.51 2.30 8.85
CA PRO A 333 -6.59 1.31 8.30
C PRO A 333 -7.14 0.54 7.09
N TYR A 334 -8.43 0.21 7.08
CA TYR A 334 -9.06 -0.53 5.99
C TYR A 334 -9.20 0.33 4.73
N GLY A 335 -9.79 1.52 4.88
CA GLY A 335 -9.97 2.47 3.77
C GLY A 335 -8.63 2.90 3.18
N GLY A 336 -7.71 3.36 4.04
CA GLY A 336 -6.39 3.86 3.62
C GLY A 336 -5.54 2.82 2.90
N ALA A 337 -5.49 1.57 3.38
CA ALA A 337 -4.72 0.53 2.71
C ALA A 337 -5.38 0.08 1.39
N GLY A 338 -6.71 0.00 1.36
CA GLY A 338 -7.47 -0.33 0.14
C GLY A 338 -7.25 0.71 -0.96
N THR A 339 -7.31 2.01 -0.64
CA THR A 339 -7.02 3.06 -1.62
C THR A 339 -5.54 3.17 -1.96
N GLY A 340 -4.64 2.83 -1.02
CA GLY A 340 -3.21 2.71 -1.28
C GLY A 340 -2.89 1.68 -2.36
N ILE A 341 -3.41 0.46 -2.23
CA ILE A 341 -3.18 -0.57 -3.24
C ILE A 341 -3.91 -0.27 -4.56
N GLY A 342 -5.12 0.30 -4.52
CA GLY A 342 -5.82 0.75 -5.74
C GLY A 342 -5.05 1.85 -6.47
N GLY A 343 -4.53 2.84 -5.75
CA GLY A 343 -3.71 3.92 -6.31
C GLY A 343 -2.50 3.40 -7.07
N VAL A 344 -1.69 2.53 -6.46
CA VAL A 344 -0.49 1.99 -7.13
C VAL A 344 -0.83 1.03 -8.29
N ILE A 345 -1.99 0.36 -8.26
CA ILE A 345 -2.47 -0.37 -9.43
C ILE A 345 -2.75 0.61 -10.58
N ARG A 346 -3.39 1.75 -10.30
CA ARG A 346 -3.61 2.80 -11.31
C ARG A 346 -2.33 3.42 -11.82
N ASP A 347 -1.28 3.55 -11.02
CA ASP A 347 0.03 3.99 -11.52
C ASP A 347 0.58 3.05 -12.59
N ILE A 348 0.46 1.73 -12.38
CA ILE A 348 0.84 0.73 -13.38
C ILE A 348 -0.06 0.83 -14.61
N LEU A 349 -1.37 1.01 -14.43
CA LEU A 349 -2.29 1.27 -15.55
C LEU A 349 -1.97 2.59 -16.26
N GLY A 350 -1.44 3.59 -15.56
CA GLY A 350 -1.07 4.91 -16.08
C GLY A 350 0.27 4.92 -16.81
N THR A 351 1.09 3.89 -16.62
CA THR A 351 2.44 3.83 -17.20
C THR A 351 2.39 3.61 -18.71
N GLY A 352 3.04 4.48 -19.47
CA GLY A 352 2.98 4.50 -20.93
C GLY A 352 1.54 4.61 -21.44
N LEU A 353 1.18 3.76 -22.40
CA LEU A 353 -0.20 3.60 -22.88
C LEU A 353 -0.95 2.49 -22.12
N GLY A 354 -0.48 2.13 -20.93
CA GLY A 354 -1.09 1.17 -20.01
C GLY A 354 -0.33 -0.15 -19.91
N ALA A 355 0.32 -0.38 -18.77
CA ALA A 355 0.86 -1.68 -18.41
C ALA A 355 -0.23 -2.56 -17.78
N ARG A 356 -0.17 -3.88 -18.01
CA ARG A 356 -1.13 -4.84 -17.45
C ARG A 356 -0.61 -5.38 -16.12
N PRO A 357 -1.24 -5.10 -14.97
CA PRO A 357 -0.82 -5.63 -13.68
C PRO A 357 -0.87 -7.16 -13.62
N PHE A 358 0.14 -7.76 -12.99
CA PHE A 358 0.19 -9.21 -12.74
C PHE A 358 0.71 -9.58 -11.34
N ALA A 359 1.20 -8.63 -10.54
CA ALA A 359 1.61 -8.86 -9.16
C ALA A 359 1.47 -7.59 -8.31
N ALA A 360 1.19 -7.77 -7.02
CA ALA A 360 1.15 -6.73 -6.00
C ALA A 360 2.10 -7.07 -4.84
N THR A 361 2.49 -6.06 -4.06
CA THR A 361 3.35 -6.22 -2.87
C THR A 361 2.86 -5.33 -1.73
N ASP A 362 3.11 -5.73 -0.47
CA ASP A 362 2.73 -4.95 0.70
C ASP A 362 3.75 -5.04 1.84
N VAL A 363 4.16 -3.90 2.41
CA VAL A 363 5.01 -3.88 3.61
C VAL A 363 4.36 -2.98 4.65
N PHE A 364 4.23 -3.49 5.88
CA PHE A 364 3.61 -2.75 6.98
C PHE A 364 4.59 -2.53 8.13
N CYS A 365 4.65 -1.31 8.65
CA CYS A 365 5.33 -1.02 9.91
C CYS A 365 4.32 -0.55 10.94
N VAL A 366 4.20 -1.25 12.06
CA VAL A 366 3.22 -0.96 13.13
C VAL A 366 3.87 -1.00 14.51
N GLY A 367 3.17 -0.48 15.52
CA GLY A 367 3.59 -0.61 16.92
C GLY A 367 3.62 -2.06 17.43
N GLU A 368 4.19 -2.24 18.62
CA GLU A 368 4.22 -3.53 19.31
C GLU A 368 2.82 -3.99 19.74
N SER A 369 2.59 -5.30 19.80
CA SER A 369 1.28 -5.89 20.11
C SER A 369 0.93 -5.92 21.60
N ASP A 370 1.94 -5.86 22.48
CA ASP A 370 1.78 -5.97 23.94
C ASP A 370 1.56 -4.63 24.66
N ILE A 371 1.53 -3.53 23.89
CA ILE A 371 1.25 -2.19 24.42
C ILE A 371 -0.09 -2.15 25.15
N GLN A 372 -0.06 -1.70 26.40
CA GLN A 372 -1.29 -1.58 27.16
C GLN A 372 -2.08 -0.37 26.69
N ARG A 373 -3.42 -0.50 26.71
CA ARG A 373 -4.29 0.59 26.27
C ARG A 373 -4.10 1.90 27.03
N SER A 374 -3.68 1.83 28.30
CA SER A 374 -3.37 3.02 29.11
C SER A 374 -2.16 3.81 28.60
N ASP A 375 -1.31 3.15 27.80
CA ASP A 375 -0.02 3.66 27.35
C ASP A 375 -0.09 4.12 25.89
N LEU A 376 -1.22 3.90 25.21
CA LEU A 376 -1.47 4.42 23.87
C LEU A 376 -1.54 5.96 23.91
N PRO A 377 -0.84 6.65 22.99
CA PRO A 377 -1.01 8.07 22.80
C PRO A 377 -2.49 8.42 22.54
N PRO A 378 -3.02 9.54 23.08
CA PRO A 378 -4.39 9.97 22.81
C PRO A 378 -4.66 10.03 21.31
N GLY A 379 -5.87 9.72 20.83
CA GLY A 379 -6.22 9.80 19.40
C GLY A 379 -5.62 8.71 18.50
N THR A 380 -4.90 7.72 19.05
CA THR A 380 -4.33 6.60 18.29
C THR A 380 -5.11 5.30 18.45
N MET A 381 -4.97 4.39 17.48
CA MET A 381 -5.53 3.04 17.52
C MET A 381 -4.49 2.02 18.02
N HIS A 382 -4.98 0.92 18.60
CA HIS A 382 -4.09 -0.19 18.96
C HIS A 382 -3.39 -0.72 17.71
N PRO A 383 -2.07 -1.00 17.74
CA PRO A 383 -1.33 -1.45 16.57
C PRO A 383 -1.92 -2.68 15.88
N ASP A 384 -2.43 -3.65 16.63
CA ASP A 384 -3.08 -4.85 16.04
C ASP A 384 -4.37 -4.51 15.28
N ARG A 385 -5.14 -3.51 15.74
CA ARG A 385 -6.31 -3.03 15.02
C ARG A 385 -5.93 -2.35 13.70
N ILE A 386 -4.82 -1.62 13.71
CA ILE A 386 -4.26 -1.02 12.48
C ILE A 386 -3.86 -2.15 11.54
N LEU A 387 -3.08 -3.12 12.02
CA LEU A 387 -2.59 -4.22 11.22
C LEU A 387 -3.73 -5.05 10.60
N ASP A 388 -4.74 -5.44 11.38
CA ASP A 388 -5.91 -6.18 10.89
C ASP A 388 -6.66 -5.40 9.79
N GLY A 389 -6.81 -4.09 9.97
CA GLY A 389 -7.51 -3.25 9.01
C GLY A 389 -6.72 -3.06 7.71
N VAL A 390 -5.41 -2.80 7.77
CA VAL A 390 -4.60 -2.65 6.55
C VAL A 390 -4.53 -3.96 5.74
N ILE A 391 -4.39 -5.10 6.41
CA ILE A 391 -4.42 -6.43 5.78
C ILE A 391 -5.77 -6.66 5.10
N ALA A 392 -6.87 -6.36 5.80
CA ALA A 392 -8.20 -6.50 5.23
C ALA A 392 -8.42 -5.58 4.02
N GLY A 393 -7.89 -4.35 4.05
CA GLY A 393 -7.95 -3.40 2.93
C GLY A 393 -7.21 -3.90 1.69
N VAL A 394 -5.94 -4.31 1.84
CA VAL A 394 -5.13 -4.87 0.75
C VAL A 394 -5.76 -6.13 0.18
N ARG A 395 -6.16 -7.07 1.05
CA ARG A 395 -6.82 -8.31 0.67
C ARG A 395 -8.06 -8.06 -0.18
N ASP A 396 -8.97 -7.24 0.33
CA ASP A 396 -10.28 -7.03 -0.28
C ASP A 396 -10.18 -6.32 -1.62
N TYR A 397 -9.21 -5.40 -1.78
CA TYR A 397 -8.99 -4.71 -3.05
C TYR A 397 -8.25 -5.60 -4.06
N GLY A 398 -7.08 -6.13 -3.70
CA GLY A 398 -6.23 -6.94 -4.58
C GLY A 398 -6.92 -8.21 -5.09
N ASN A 399 -7.60 -8.94 -4.19
CA ASN A 399 -8.31 -10.18 -4.57
C ASN A 399 -9.47 -9.90 -5.54
N ARG A 400 -10.21 -8.79 -5.36
CA ARG A 400 -11.31 -8.41 -6.27
C ARG A 400 -10.81 -7.88 -7.61
N MET A 401 -9.64 -7.26 -7.63
CA MET A 401 -8.92 -6.91 -8.87
C MET A 401 -8.39 -8.14 -9.61
N GLY A 402 -8.19 -9.26 -8.92
CA GLY A 402 -7.60 -10.46 -9.49
C GLY A 402 -6.10 -10.30 -9.75
N ILE A 403 -5.41 -9.63 -8.84
CA ILE A 403 -3.96 -9.43 -8.84
C ILE A 403 -3.41 -10.08 -7.57
N PRO A 404 -2.45 -11.02 -7.67
CA PRO A 404 -1.93 -11.70 -6.50
C PRO A 404 -0.97 -10.78 -5.72
N THR A 405 -1.07 -10.76 -4.40
CA THR A 405 -0.13 -10.04 -3.51
C THR A 405 0.96 -11.00 -3.07
N VAL A 406 2.15 -10.90 -3.66
CA VAL A 406 3.13 -11.99 -3.67
C VAL A 406 4.39 -11.73 -2.84
N SER A 407 4.64 -10.49 -2.42
CA SER A 407 5.81 -10.12 -1.64
C SER A 407 5.43 -9.14 -0.56
N GLY A 408 6.02 -9.27 0.62
CA GLY A 408 5.72 -8.39 1.73
C GLY A 408 6.31 -8.81 3.06
N THR A 409 6.25 -7.91 4.05
CA THR A 409 6.64 -8.20 5.44
C THR A 409 5.93 -7.27 6.42
N VAL A 410 6.02 -7.60 7.71
CA VAL A 410 5.52 -6.76 8.81
C VAL A 410 6.67 -6.48 9.77
N ILE A 411 6.96 -5.20 9.98
CA ILE A 411 7.93 -4.72 10.97
C ILE A 411 7.17 -4.18 12.17
N ARG A 412 7.53 -4.63 13.38
CA ARG A 412 7.05 -4.00 14.61
C ARG A 412 8.15 -3.20 15.29
N HIS A 413 7.81 -1.97 15.68
CA HIS A 413 8.69 -1.08 16.42
C HIS A 413 7.88 -0.10 17.27
N PRO A 414 8.31 0.22 18.51
CA PRO A 414 7.66 1.23 19.35
C PRO A 414 7.45 2.59 18.67
N GLY A 415 8.35 2.97 17.76
CA GLY A 415 8.28 4.25 17.04
C GLY A 415 7.13 4.37 16.02
N TYR A 416 6.45 3.27 15.66
CA TYR A 416 5.31 3.27 14.72
C TYR A 416 3.94 3.21 15.41
N VAL A 417 3.86 3.33 16.75
CA VAL A 417 2.61 3.23 17.50
C VAL A 417 1.57 4.26 17.04
N ALA A 418 2.00 5.50 16.87
CA ALA A 418 1.09 6.59 16.52
C ALA A 418 0.98 6.85 15.01
N ASN A 419 2.02 6.47 14.25
CA ASN A 419 2.05 6.64 12.81
C ASN A 419 2.58 5.35 12.15
N PRO A 420 1.69 4.47 11.65
CA PRO A 420 2.07 3.27 10.95
C PRO A 420 2.56 3.59 9.54
N LEU A 421 3.43 2.73 8.99
CA LEU A 421 3.80 2.79 7.58
C LEU A 421 3.06 1.72 6.79
N VAL A 422 2.49 2.13 5.65
CA VAL A 422 1.75 1.25 4.75
C VAL A 422 2.30 1.44 3.36
N PHE A 423 3.16 0.52 2.94
CA PHE A 423 3.71 0.47 1.60
C PHE A 423 2.88 -0.47 0.73
N ALA A 424 2.48 -0.01 -0.46
CA ALA A 424 1.76 -0.81 -1.44
C ALA A 424 2.49 -0.72 -2.78
N GLY A 425 2.73 -1.87 -3.41
CA GLY A 425 3.42 -1.95 -4.70
C GLY A 425 2.64 -2.75 -5.74
N CYS A 426 2.92 -2.49 -7.00
CA CYS A 426 2.32 -3.19 -8.13
C CYS A 426 3.35 -3.35 -9.26
N VAL A 427 3.22 -4.46 -10.00
CA VAL A 427 4.07 -4.82 -11.14
C VAL A 427 3.17 -5.17 -12.33
N GLY A 428 3.50 -4.64 -13.51
CA GLY A 428 2.76 -4.89 -14.74
C GLY A 428 3.65 -5.10 -15.96
N GLU A 429 3.11 -5.78 -16.98
CA GLU A 429 3.80 -5.97 -18.26
C GLU A 429 3.36 -4.92 -19.30
N ILE A 430 4.30 -4.44 -20.11
CA ILE A 430 4.03 -3.43 -21.14
C ILE A 430 4.76 -3.74 -22.46
N PRO A 431 4.08 -3.65 -23.62
CA PRO A 431 4.75 -3.75 -24.92
C PRO A 431 5.73 -2.59 -25.14
N LYS A 432 6.86 -2.84 -25.80
CA LYS A 432 7.88 -1.81 -26.08
C LYS A 432 7.33 -0.59 -26.82
N ASP A 433 6.43 -0.78 -27.77
CA ASP A 433 5.84 0.30 -28.57
C ASP A 433 4.76 1.11 -27.82
N CYS A 434 4.46 0.72 -26.57
CA CYS A 434 3.47 1.37 -25.70
C CYS A 434 4.13 2.14 -24.54
N VAL A 435 5.46 2.16 -24.43
CA VAL A 435 6.15 2.80 -23.29
C VAL A 435 6.09 4.33 -23.36
N GLU A 436 6.19 4.91 -24.56
CA GLU A 436 6.12 6.36 -24.72
C GLU A 436 4.66 6.82 -24.82
N LYS A 437 4.32 7.88 -24.08
CA LYS A 437 3.00 8.52 -24.07
C LYS A 437 3.18 10.04 -24.16
N ALA A 438 2.26 10.74 -24.82
CA ALA A 438 2.27 12.20 -24.84
C ALA A 438 0.92 12.75 -25.33
N ALA A 439 0.32 13.66 -24.54
CA ALA A 439 -0.88 14.36 -24.95
C ALA A 439 -0.57 15.28 -26.14
N GLN A 440 -1.45 15.32 -27.14
CA GLN A 440 -1.29 16.19 -28.31
C GLN A 440 -2.30 17.33 -28.30
N PRO A 441 -1.94 18.53 -28.79
CA PRO A 441 -2.91 19.58 -29.06
C PRO A 441 -4.07 19.06 -29.94
N GLY A 442 -5.29 19.27 -29.47
CA GLY A 442 -6.52 18.80 -30.12
C GLY A 442 -7.02 17.43 -29.65
N ASP A 443 -6.24 16.66 -28.89
CA ASP A 443 -6.75 15.46 -28.22
C ASP A 443 -7.85 15.84 -27.22
N ALA A 444 -8.93 15.07 -27.20
CA ALA A 444 -9.97 15.19 -26.20
C ALA A 444 -9.42 14.75 -24.83
N ILE A 445 -9.73 15.54 -23.79
CA ILE A 445 -9.45 15.19 -22.40
C ILE A 445 -10.63 14.34 -21.92
N VAL A 446 -10.39 13.04 -21.75
CA VAL A 446 -11.44 12.06 -21.42
C VAL A 446 -11.16 11.48 -20.04
N ALA A 447 -12.15 11.51 -19.16
CA ALA A 447 -12.11 10.80 -17.88
C ALA A 447 -12.94 9.52 -17.95
N ILE A 448 -12.45 8.44 -17.34
CA ILE A 448 -13.16 7.17 -17.24
C ILE A 448 -13.17 6.65 -15.79
N GLY A 449 -14.14 5.78 -15.50
CA GLY A 449 -14.20 5.03 -14.24
C GLY A 449 -15.11 5.67 -13.19
N GLY A 450 -14.55 5.96 -12.00
CA GLY A 450 -15.30 6.47 -10.85
C GLY A 450 -15.90 7.87 -11.04
N ARG A 451 -16.95 8.19 -10.27
CA ARG A 451 -17.58 9.53 -10.24
C ARG A 451 -16.91 10.45 -9.22
N THR A 452 -16.95 11.75 -9.47
CA THR A 452 -16.38 12.80 -8.62
C THR A 452 -17.25 13.09 -7.40
N GLY A 453 -16.66 13.10 -6.20
CA GLY A 453 -17.29 13.47 -4.94
C GLY A 453 -16.39 14.38 -4.08
N ARG A 454 -16.80 14.74 -2.85
CA ARG A 454 -15.91 15.41 -1.86
C ARG A 454 -14.86 14.47 -1.26
N ASP A 455 -14.53 13.38 -1.94
CA ASP A 455 -13.57 12.39 -1.48
C ASP A 455 -12.15 12.99 -1.52
N GLY A 456 -11.46 13.01 -0.37
CA GLY A 456 -10.07 13.48 -0.27
C GLY A 456 -9.82 14.90 -0.75
N VAL A 457 -10.82 15.78 -0.71
CA VAL A 457 -10.57 17.21 -0.93
C VAL A 457 -9.55 17.67 0.11
N HIS A 458 -8.46 18.28 -0.34
CA HIS A 458 -7.29 18.65 0.49
C HIS A 458 -6.47 17.45 1.00
N GLY A 459 -6.54 16.28 0.36
CA GLY A 459 -5.76 15.09 0.72
C GLY A 459 -4.24 15.30 0.61
N ALA A 460 -3.76 15.84 -0.51
CA ALA A 460 -2.32 16.10 -0.70
C ALA A 460 -1.75 17.14 0.28
N THR A 461 -2.54 18.14 0.67
CA THR A 461 -2.15 19.14 1.68
C THR A 461 -2.20 18.54 3.09
N PHE A 462 -3.20 17.71 3.39
CA PHE A 462 -3.30 16.97 4.65
C PHE A 462 -2.13 16.02 4.89
N SER A 463 -1.72 15.22 3.88
CA SER A 463 -0.56 14.33 3.99
C SER A 463 0.77 15.08 4.17
N SER A 464 0.78 16.40 3.97
CA SER A 464 1.93 17.27 4.17
C SER A 464 2.02 17.85 5.60
N GLU A 465 1.10 17.48 6.51
CA GLU A 465 1.10 17.91 7.92
C GLU A 465 1.26 16.73 8.90
N ALA A 466 1.60 17.03 10.16
CA ALA A 466 1.79 16.04 11.21
C ALA A 466 0.47 15.71 11.93
N LEU A 467 0.32 14.45 12.39
CA LEU A 467 -0.87 14.00 13.12
C LEU A 467 -0.89 14.54 14.56
N HIS A 468 -2.08 14.82 15.08
CA HIS A 468 -2.31 15.33 16.44
C HIS A 468 -3.61 14.78 17.08
N GLU A 469 -3.83 15.09 18.35
CA GLU A 469 -4.95 14.56 19.16
C GLU A 469 -6.35 14.76 18.56
N GLU A 470 -6.55 15.84 17.79
CA GLU A 470 -7.84 16.16 17.16
C GLU A 470 -8.02 15.61 15.73
N SER A 471 -6.99 14.96 15.16
CA SER A 471 -6.99 14.55 13.73
C SER A 471 -8.08 13.51 13.42
N GLU A 472 -8.40 12.61 14.36
CA GLU A 472 -9.51 11.65 14.21
C GLU A 472 -10.87 12.34 13.98
N THR A 473 -11.05 13.55 14.54
CA THR A 473 -12.34 14.28 14.50
C THR A 473 -12.43 15.36 13.45
N LEU A 474 -11.32 16.02 13.11
CA LEU A 474 -11.29 17.10 12.12
C LEU A 474 -11.15 16.57 10.70
N ASP A 475 -10.40 15.48 10.51
CA ASP A 475 -9.85 15.10 9.20
C ASP A 475 -10.45 13.80 8.64
N ALA A 476 -11.54 13.34 9.26
CA ALA A 476 -12.42 12.27 8.82
C ALA A 476 -12.68 12.31 7.30
N ALA A 477 -12.97 13.48 6.72
CA ALA A 477 -13.31 13.63 5.31
C ALA A 477 -12.21 13.17 4.31
N ALA A 478 -10.96 13.00 4.76
CA ALA A 478 -9.85 12.53 3.93
C ALA A 478 -9.87 11.02 3.64
N VAL A 479 -10.63 10.24 4.42
CA VAL A 479 -10.66 8.77 4.31
C VAL A 479 -11.71 8.31 3.28
N GLN A 480 -11.28 7.44 2.35
CA GLN A 480 -12.08 6.99 1.23
C GLN A 480 -12.32 5.47 1.25
N ILE A 481 -13.46 5.02 0.72
CA ILE A 481 -13.68 3.59 0.42
C ILE A 481 -13.49 3.41 -1.08
N GLY A 482 -12.55 2.55 -1.44
CA GLY A 482 -12.33 2.19 -2.83
C GLY A 482 -13.35 1.17 -3.40
N ASP A 483 -13.53 1.19 -4.72
CA ASP A 483 -14.37 0.30 -5.51
C ASP A 483 -13.54 -0.52 -6.52
N PRO A 484 -12.90 -1.62 -6.08
CA PRO A 484 -12.06 -2.45 -6.95
C PRO A 484 -12.81 -3.05 -8.16
N ILE A 485 -14.14 -3.15 -8.10
CA ILE A 485 -14.91 -3.69 -9.25
C ILE A 485 -14.96 -2.66 -10.38
N THR A 486 -15.13 -1.37 -10.05
CA THR A 486 -15.05 -0.30 -11.05
C THR A 486 -13.65 -0.21 -11.64
N GLU A 487 -12.60 -0.26 -10.82
CA GLU A 487 -11.23 -0.26 -11.31
C GLU A 487 -10.90 -1.48 -12.19
N LYS A 488 -11.43 -2.65 -11.85
CA LYS A 488 -11.25 -3.85 -12.67
C LYS A 488 -11.85 -3.69 -14.06
N LYS A 489 -13.05 -3.09 -14.17
CA LYS A 489 -13.67 -2.78 -15.47
C LYS A 489 -12.81 -1.80 -16.27
N VAL A 490 -12.26 -0.77 -15.59
CA VAL A 490 -11.35 0.22 -16.19
C VAL A 490 -10.08 -0.46 -16.71
N LEU A 491 -9.45 -1.34 -15.92
CA LEU A 491 -8.30 -2.13 -16.34
C LEU A 491 -8.61 -2.90 -17.62
N ASP A 492 -9.71 -3.67 -17.64
CA ASP A 492 -10.04 -4.55 -18.77
C ASP A 492 -10.27 -3.74 -20.06
N VAL A 493 -10.98 -2.61 -19.98
CA VAL A 493 -11.22 -1.77 -21.16
C VAL A 493 -9.97 -1.03 -21.64
N LEU A 494 -9.12 -0.56 -20.71
CA LEU A 494 -7.90 0.18 -21.05
C LEU A 494 -6.91 -0.67 -21.84
N ILE A 495 -6.69 -1.92 -21.43
CA ILE A 495 -5.80 -2.83 -22.14
C ILE A 495 -6.31 -3.12 -23.56
N LEU A 496 -7.62 -3.29 -23.73
CA LEU A 496 -8.23 -3.45 -25.06
C LEU A 496 -8.12 -2.17 -25.92
N ALA A 497 -8.33 -1.01 -25.31
CA ALA A 497 -8.24 0.29 -25.99
C ALA A 497 -6.80 0.60 -26.44
N ARG A 498 -5.81 0.25 -25.61
CA ARG A 498 -4.37 0.34 -25.94
C ARG A 498 -4.04 -0.51 -27.16
N ASP A 499 -4.45 -1.78 -27.15
CA ASP A 499 -4.16 -2.73 -28.24
C ASP A 499 -4.83 -2.29 -29.56
N GLN A 500 -5.94 -1.56 -29.48
CA GLN A 500 -6.63 -0.93 -30.61
C GLN A 500 -6.10 0.47 -30.98
N LYS A 501 -5.13 1.00 -30.23
CA LYS A 501 -4.49 2.32 -30.42
C LYS A 501 -5.52 3.46 -30.44
N LEU A 502 -6.39 3.50 -29.43
CA LEU A 502 -7.48 4.47 -29.33
C LEU A 502 -7.11 5.78 -28.62
N PHE A 503 -5.99 5.84 -27.90
CA PHE A 503 -5.53 7.03 -27.16
C PHE A 503 -4.02 7.22 -27.30
N THR A 504 -3.54 8.41 -26.98
CA THR A 504 -2.15 8.89 -27.15
C THR A 504 -1.45 9.16 -25.81
N ALA A 505 -2.23 9.35 -24.75
CA ALA A 505 -1.74 9.55 -23.39
C ALA A 505 -2.75 9.04 -22.37
N LEU A 506 -2.25 8.68 -21.20
CA LEU A 506 -2.98 8.10 -20.08
C LEU A 506 -2.27 8.48 -18.79
N THR A 507 -3.01 8.81 -17.75
CA THR A 507 -2.50 8.96 -16.38
C THR A 507 -3.59 8.60 -15.37
N ASP A 508 -3.19 8.26 -14.16
CA ASP A 508 -4.09 8.08 -13.04
C ASP A 508 -4.66 9.41 -12.55
N CYS A 509 -5.74 9.36 -11.78
CA CYS A 509 -6.30 10.51 -11.08
C CYS A 509 -6.21 10.26 -9.57
N GLY A 510 -5.04 10.55 -9.00
CA GLY A 510 -4.73 10.42 -7.57
C GLY A 510 -4.82 11.76 -6.82
N ALA A 511 -3.74 12.09 -6.11
CA ALA A 511 -3.61 13.32 -5.32
C ALA A 511 -3.81 14.58 -6.18
N GLY A 512 -4.59 15.55 -5.71
CA GLY A 512 -4.96 16.74 -6.48
C GLY A 512 -5.95 16.48 -7.64
N GLY A 513 -6.37 15.24 -7.88
CA GLY A 513 -7.46 14.91 -8.80
C GLY A 513 -7.21 15.33 -10.25
N PHE A 514 -8.25 15.91 -10.88
CA PHE A 514 -8.13 16.40 -12.26
C PHE A 514 -7.10 17.53 -12.38
N SER A 515 -6.86 18.29 -11.29
CA SER A 515 -5.82 19.32 -11.26
C SER A 515 -4.44 18.79 -11.59
N SER A 516 -4.02 17.70 -10.94
CA SER A 516 -2.72 17.07 -11.24
C SER A 516 -2.77 16.38 -12.60
N ALA A 517 -3.75 15.49 -12.79
CA ALA A 517 -3.81 14.64 -13.99
C ALA A 517 -3.82 15.45 -15.30
N VAL A 518 -4.69 16.47 -15.41
CA VAL A 518 -4.77 17.31 -16.60
C VAL A 518 -3.62 18.34 -16.62
N GLY A 519 -3.23 18.88 -15.47
CA GLY A 519 -2.16 19.87 -15.35
C GLY A 519 -0.78 19.33 -15.76
N GLU A 520 -0.48 18.08 -15.42
CA GLU A 520 0.76 17.37 -15.78
C GLU A 520 0.73 16.92 -17.24
N MET A 521 -0.36 16.28 -17.70
CA MET A 521 -0.49 15.90 -19.11
C MET A 521 -0.42 17.10 -20.06
N GLY A 522 -0.90 18.26 -19.60
CA GLY A 522 -0.94 19.51 -20.36
C GLY A 522 0.30 20.39 -20.20
N GLU A 523 1.33 20.01 -19.44
CA GLU A 523 2.45 20.89 -19.06
C GLU A 523 3.10 21.57 -20.28
N GLU A 524 3.36 20.83 -21.36
CA GLU A 524 4.05 21.34 -22.55
C GLU A 524 3.11 22.04 -23.56
N CYS A 525 1.78 21.87 -23.45
CA CYS A 525 0.83 22.25 -24.50
C CYS A 525 -0.31 23.18 -24.02
N GLY A 526 -0.89 22.93 -22.83
CA GLY A 526 -2.05 23.63 -22.28
C GLY A 526 -3.34 22.79 -22.33
N ALA A 527 -4.37 23.21 -21.61
CA ALA A 527 -5.64 22.49 -21.52
C ALA A 527 -6.83 23.45 -21.35
N GLU A 528 -7.94 23.14 -22.02
CA GLU A 528 -9.25 23.79 -21.83
C GLU A 528 -10.25 22.76 -21.32
N VAL A 529 -10.80 22.98 -20.12
CA VAL A 529 -11.70 22.04 -19.41
C VAL A 529 -12.99 22.72 -19.01
N GLU A 530 -14.14 22.08 -19.28
CA GLU A 530 -15.45 22.46 -18.73
C GLU A 530 -15.79 21.56 -17.54
N LEU A 531 -15.66 22.12 -16.34
CA LEU A 531 -15.82 21.40 -15.08
C LEU A 531 -17.26 20.88 -14.87
N ALA A 532 -18.26 21.53 -15.48
CA ALA A 532 -19.66 21.08 -15.39
C ALA A 532 -19.93 19.76 -16.11
N HIS A 533 -19.00 19.26 -16.93
CA HIS A 533 -19.12 17.96 -17.57
C HIS A 533 -18.76 16.80 -16.63
N ALA A 534 -17.96 17.03 -15.59
CA ALA A 534 -17.50 15.95 -14.72
C ALA A 534 -18.69 15.21 -14.04
N PRO A 535 -18.73 13.87 -14.09
CA PRO A 535 -19.79 13.10 -13.49
C PRO A 535 -19.67 13.15 -11.96
N LEU A 536 -20.77 13.46 -11.29
CA LEU A 536 -20.79 13.68 -9.83
C LEU A 536 -21.49 12.52 -9.12
N LYS A 537 -20.98 12.13 -7.95
CA LYS A 537 -21.66 11.18 -7.03
C LYS A 537 -22.97 11.79 -6.49
N TYR A 538 -22.98 13.09 -6.26
CA TYR A 538 -24.11 13.87 -5.76
C TYR A 538 -24.00 15.33 -6.22
N ALA A 539 -25.14 16.02 -6.27
CA ALA A 539 -25.17 17.42 -6.65
C ALA A 539 -24.65 18.34 -5.52
N GLY A 540 -24.28 19.57 -5.86
CA GLY A 540 -23.92 20.61 -4.88
C GLY A 540 -22.43 20.70 -4.51
N LEU A 541 -21.55 20.08 -5.32
CA LEU A 541 -20.11 20.34 -5.30
C LEU A 541 -19.81 21.71 -5.91
N ALA A 542 -18.88 22.46 -5.31
CA ALA A 542 -18.30 23.64 -5.93
C ALA A 542 -17.36 23.24 -7.07
N TYR A 543 -17.16 24.13 -8.04
CA TYR A 543 -16.31 23.82 -9.20
C TYR A 543 -14.86 23.50 -8.81
N TRP A 544 -14.32 24.18 -7.78
CA TRP A 544 -12.98 23.87 -7.27
C TRP A 544 -12.95 22.50 -6.58
N GLU A 545 -14.01 22.10 -5.85
CA GLU A 545 -14.13 20.75 -5.25
C GLU A 545 -14.15 19.67 -6.34
N VAL A 546 -14.84 19.92 -7.46
CA VAL A 546 -14.84 19.00 -8.61
C VAL A 546 -13.44 18.85 -9.20
N TRP A 547 -12.71 19.96 -9.30
CA TRP A 547 -11.38 20.00 -9.92
C TRP A 547 -10.31 19.27 -9.09
N ILE A 548 -10.31 19.46 -7.77
CA ILE A 548 -9.29 18.89 -6.87
C ILE A 548 -9.73 17.61 -6.15
N SER A 549 -10.94 17.13 -6.41
CA SER A 549 -11.45 15.88 -5.83
C SER A 549 -10.48 14.72 -6.08
N GLU A 550 -10.16 13.96 -5.04
CA GLU A 550 -9.30 12.77 -5.08
C GLU A 550 -10.14 11.48 -5.08
N ALA A 551 -11.37 11.52 -5.62
CA ALA A 551 -12.19 10.34 -5.78
C ALA A 551 -11.45 9.23 -6.57
N GLN A 552 -11.61 7.99 -6.12
CA GLN A 552 -10.87 6.83 -6.61
C GLN A 552 -11.38 6.28 -7.96
N GLU A 553 -10.64 5.31 -8.48
CA GLU A 553 -10.95 4.54 -9.70
C GLU A 553 -11.11 5.39 -10.96
N ARG A 554 -10.45 6.55 -11.02
CA ARG A 554 -10.48 7.47 -12.16
C ARG A 554 -9.14 7.47 -12.90
N MET A 555 -9.23 7.51 -14.22
CA MET A 555 -8.10 7.69 -15.13
C MET A 555 -8.43 8.81 -16.13
N VAL A 556 -7.40 9.53 -16.59
CA VAL A 556 -7.53 10.59 -17.60
C VAL A 556 -6.74 10.22 -18.85
N LEU A 557 -7.34 10.41 -20.02
CA LEU A 557 -6.81 10.06 -21.33
C LEU A 557 -6.77 11.24 -22.28
N GLY A 558 -5.75 11.27 -23.13
CA GLY A 558 -5.72 12.04 -24.37
C GLY A 558 -6.24 11.17 -25.51
N VAL A 559 -7.44 11.47 -26.02
CA VAL A 559 -8.09 10.67 -27.08
C VAL A 559 -8.18 11.49 -28.36
N PRO A 560 -7.57 11.04 -29.47
CA PRO A 560 -7.71 11.74 -30.75
C PRO A 560 -9.19 11.84 -31.15
N PRO A 561 -9.68 13.00 -31.66
CA PRO A 561 -11.09 13.17 -32.01
C PRO A 561 -11.64 12.13 -32.99
N SER A 562 -10.78 11.59 -33.87
CA SER A 562 -11.15 10.52 -34.82
C SER A 562 -11.36 9.15 -34.18
N LYS A 563 -10.95 8.96 -32.92
CA LYS A 563 -11.01 7.71 -32.15
C LYS A 563 -12.02 7.75 -31.01
N LEU A 564 -12.51 8.94 -30.66
CA LEU A 564 -13.39 9.14 -29.51
C LEU A 564 -14.65 8.25 -29.55
N ALA A 565 -15.34 8.17 -30.69
CA ALA A 565 -16.55 7.35 -30.80
C ALA A 565 -16.27 5.85 -30.65
N ASP A 566 -15.13 5.36 -31.18
CA ASP A 566 -14.72 3.95 -31.03
C ASP A 566 -14.36 3.66 -29.56
N PHE A 567 -13.70 4.61 -28.89
CA PHE A 567 -13.36 4.51 -27.47
C PHE A 567 -14.62 4.49 -26.57
N GLU A 568 -15.56 5.42 -26.79
CA GLU A 568 -16.82 5.47 -26.05
C GLU A 568 -17.66 4.19 -26.23
N ALA A 569 -17.70 3.64 -27.46
CA ALA A 569 -18.39 2.39 -27.73
C ALA A 569 -17.76 1.21 -26.95
N LEU A 570 -16.42 1.15 -26.91
CA LEU A 570 -15.70 0.12 -26.17
C LEU A 570 -15.93 0.24 -24.65
N CYS A 571 -15.95 1.46 -24.10
CA CYS A 571 -16.31 1.69 -22.69
C CYS A 571 -17.74 1.24 -22.38
N ALA A 572 -18.70 1.54 -23.25
CA ALA A 572 -20.09 1.11 -23.08
C ALA A 572 -20.24 -0.42 -23.08
N ASP A 573 -19.52 -1.14 -23.96
CA ASP A 573 -19.52 -2.60 -24.01
C ASP A 573 -18.99 -3.25 -22.72
N HIS A 574 -18.16 -2.52 -21.96
CA HIS A 574 -17.54 -2.97 -20.71
C HIS A 574 -18.18 -2.37 -19.44
N ASP A 575 -19.31 -1.66 -19.54
CA ASP A 575 -19.97 -1.00 -18.40
C ASP A 575 -19.03 -0.01 -17.67
N VAL A 576 -18.21 0.74 -18.44
CA VAL A 576 -17.31 1.78 -17.95
C VAL A 576 -17.87 3.15 -18.30
N GLU A 577 -18.07 4.00 -17.28
CA GLU A 577 -18.49 5.38 -17.48
C GLU A 577 -17.35 6.20 -18.10
N VAL A 578 -17.70 7.02 -19.09
CA VAL A 578 -16.75 7.81 -19.88
C VAL A 578 -17.32 9.22 -20.09
N VAL A 579 -16.47 10.22 -20.01
CA VAL A 579 -16.86 11.62 -20.18
C VAL A 579 -15.76 12.44 -20.84
N THR A 580 -16.13 13.32 -21.77
CA THR A 580 -15.21 14.31 -22.34
C THR A 580 -15.27 15.60 -21.54
N LEU A 581 -14.19 15.92 -20.84
CA LEU A 581 -14.06 17.13 -20.02
C LEU A 581 -13.68 18.35 -20.85
N GLY A 582 -12.94 18.16 -21.94
CA GLY A 582 -12.37 19.25 -22.71
C GLY A 582 -11.38 18.78 -23.77
N HIS A 583 -10.36 19.60 -24.04
CA HIS A 583 -9.30 19.26 -25.00
C HIS A 583 -7.95 19.89 -24.63
N PHE A 584 -6.87 19.22 -25.00
CA PHE A 584 -5.52 19.80 -24.93
C PHE A 584 -5.35 20.86 -26.01
N THR A 585 -4.60 21.93 -25.71
CA THR A 585 -4.40 23.09 -26.60
C THR A 585 -2.93 23.27 -26.93
N ASP A 586 -2.60 24.27 -27.75
CA ASP A 586 -1.22 24.72 -28.04
C ASP A 586 -0.90 26.06 -27.37
N THR A 587 -1.73 26.49 -26.41
CA THR A 587 -1.67 27.83 -25.81
C THR A 587 -0.69 27.95 -24.64
N GLN A 588 -0.23 26.82 -24.11
CA GLN A 588 0.56 26.69 -22.88
C GLN A 588 -0.12 27.30 -21.65
N ARG A 589 -1.46 27.22 -21.61
CA ARG A 589 -2.28 27.71 -20.49
C ARG A 589 -3.25 26.63 -20.02
N LEU A 590 -3.47 26.59 -18.72
CA LEU A 590 -4.58 25.90 -18.08
C LEU A 590 -5.78 26.85 -18.01
N ARG A 591 -6.88 26.47 -18.66
CA ARG A 591 -8.14 27.21 -18.67
C ARG A 591 -9.27 26.33 -18.21
N LEU A 592 -9.97 26.77 -17.17
CA LEU A 592 -11.14 26.06 -16.65
C LEU A 592 -12.38 26.94 -16.81
N THR A 593 -13.46 26.36 -17.30
CA THR A 593 -14.79 26.97 -17.33
C THR A 593 -15.76 26.22 -16.43
N TRP A 594 -16.73 26.97 -15.90
CA TRP A 594 -17.86 26.44 -15.16
C TRP A 594 -19.14 27.01 -15.78
N HIS A 595 -19.91 26.16 -16.46
CA HIS A 595 -21.08 26.58 -17.25
C HIS A 595 -20.77 27.72 -18.24
N GLY A 596 -19.60 27.64 -18.89
CA GLY A 596 -19.10 28.65 -19.83
C GLY A 596 -18.54 29.93 -19.19
N GLN A 597 -18.54 30.07 -17.87
CA GLN A 597 -17.81 31.16 -17.18
C GLN A 597 -16.36 30.74 -16.92
N GLU A 598 -15.38 31.53 -17.36
CA GLU A 598 -13.96 31.29 -17.04
C GLU A 598 -13.72 31.44 -15.52
N VAL A 599 -13.21 30.38 -14.89
CA VAL A 599 -12.91 30.33 -13.46
C VAL A 599 -11.42 30.17 -13.18
N CYS A 600 -10.60 29.68 -14.11
CA CYS A 600 -9.14 29.58 -13.97
C CYS A 600 -8.45 29.91 -15.28
N ASN A 601 -7.34 30.64 -15.21
CA ASN A 601 -6.52 30.97 -16.37
C ASN A 601 -5.05 31.16 -15.98
N LEU A 602 -4.30 30.06 -15.88
CA LEU A 602 -2.91 30.04 -15.44
C LEU A 602 -1.95 29.67 -16.60
N PRO A 603 -0.81 30.36 -16.74
CA PRO A 603 0.32 29.87 -17.52
C PRO A 603 0.86 28.53 -16.96
N MET A 604 1.16 27.56 -17.82
CA MET A 604 1.73 26.27 -17.38
C MET A 604 3.15 26.43 -16.79
N ASP A 605 3.93 27.39 -17.28
CA ASP A 605 5.29 27.67 -16.79
C ASP A 605 5.30 28.15 -15.34
N PHE A 606 4.39 29.04 -14.96
CA PHE A 606 4.22 29.49 -13.58
C PHE A 606 3.67 28.38 -12.68
N LEU A 607 2.69 27.61 -13.17
CA LEU A 607 2.11 26.48 -12.44
C LEU A 607 3.18 25.47 -12.02
N HIS A 608 4.10 25.12 -12.92
CA HIS A 608 5.10 24.08 -12.66
C HIS A 608 6.46 24.59 -12.16
N GLY A 609 6.83 25.82 -12.49
CA GLY A 609 8.15 26.40 -12.20
C GLY A 609 8.15 27.61 -11.25
N GLY A 610 6.99 28.08 -10.77
CA GLY A 610 6.88 29.28 -9.95
C GLY A 610 7.21 29.10 -8.46
N VAL A 611 7.37 27.86 -7.98
CA VAL A 611 7.59 27.55 -6.56
C VAL A 611 8.99 28.01 -6.08
N PRO A 612 9.11 28.75 -4.98
CA PRO A 612 10.40 29.15 -4.43
C PRO A 612 11.17 27.97 -3.81
N GLN A 613 12.50 27.95 -3.97
CA GLN A 613 13.38 26.91 -3.43
C GLN A 613 14.47 27.50 -2.51
N PRO A 614 14.17 27.78 -1.23
CA PRO A 614 15.16 28.27 -0.28
C PRO A 614 16.18 27.19 0.10
N VAL A 615 17.42 27.60 0.37
CA VAL A 615 18.45 26.70 0.91
C VAL A 615 18.09 26.28 2.33
N ARG A 616 18.08 24.98 2.60
CA ARG A 616 17.77 24.40 3.90
C ARG A 616 19.02 23.88 4.60
N LYS A 617 19.00 23.89 5.94
CA LYS A 617 20.07 23.33 6.77
C LYS A 617 19.72 21.91 7.19
N ALA A 618 20.65 20.98 7.01
CA ALA A 618 20.58 19.61 7.53
C ALA A 618 21.71 19.38 8.54
N GLU A 619 21.43 18.69 9.65
CA GLU A 619 22.38 18.40 10.73
C GLU A 619 22.39 16.90 11.01
N ALA A 620 23.57 16.28 11.03
CA ALA A 620 23.75 14.88 11.40
C ALA A 620 24.91 14.72 12.39
N ASN A 621 24.95 13.58 13.06
CA ASN A 621 26.04 13.20 13.96
C ASN A 621 26.83 12.05 13.34
N THR A 622 28.13 11.97 13.64
CA THR A 622 28.93 10.79 13.28
C THR A 622 28.39 9.55 14.01
N PRO A 623 28.08 8.45 13.30
CA PRO A 623 27.60 7.21 13.92
C PRO A 623 28.62 6.59 14.90
N PRO A 624 28.17 5.86 15.93
CA PRO A 624 29.06 5.20 16.88
C PRO A 624 29.87 4.07 16.21
N THR A 625 31.19 4.11 16.37
CA THR A 625 32.11 3.12 15.77
C THR A 625 32.59 2.04 16.74
N ASN A 626 32.35 2.19 18.04
CA ASN A 626 32.81 1.23 19.06
C ASN A 626 31.67 0.29 19.45
N PRO A 627 31.80 -1.03 19.23
CA PRO A 627 30.74 -1.97 19.58
C PRO A 627 30.70 -2.25 21.08
N THR A 628 29.49 -2.32 21.64
CA THR A 628 29.24 -3.01 22.91
C THR A 628 29.68 -4.47 22.77
N PRO A 629 30.50 -5.01 23.70
CA PRO A 629 30.89 -6.40 23.66
C PRO A 629 29.68 -7.33 23.79
N TRP A 630 29.65 -8.38 22.96
CA TRP A 630 28.67 -9.45 23.10
C TRP A 630 28.86 -10.19 24.44
N PRO A 631 27.77 -10.64 25.10
CA PRO A 631 27.87 -11.42 26.33
C PRO A 631 28.66 -12.74 26.14
N GLU A 632 29.52 -13.08 27.12
CA GLU A 632 30.33 -14.31 27.08
C GLU A 632 29.52 -15.59 27.37
N HIS A 633 28.41 -15.48 28.09
CA HIS A 633 27.56 -16.60 28.50
C HIS A 633 26.10 -16.29 28.17
N GLN A 634 25.53 -17.09 27.27
CA GLN A 634 24.12 -17.04 26.90
C GLN A 634 23.66 -18.44 26.49
N GLU A 635 22.44 -18.82 26.85
CA GLU A 635 21.81 -20.04 26.34
C GLU A 635 21.39 -19.81 24.87
N LEU A 636 22.29 -20.11 23.94
CA LEU A 636 22.14 -19.77 22.52
C LEU A 636 20.90 -20.42 21.87
N GLY A 637 20.51 -21.61 22.31
CA GLY A 637 19.28 -22.27 21.85
C GLY A 637 18.02 -21.54 22.30
N GLU A 638 18.01 -20.97 23.51
CA GLU A 638 16.89 -20.14 23.99
C GLU A 638 16.87 -18.79 23.26
N LEU A 639 18.03 -18.18 23.01
CA LEU A 639 18.13 -16.95 22.23
C LEU A 639 17.62 -17.14 20.79
N LEU A 640 17.89 -18.29 20.16
CA LEU A 640 17.30 -18.63 18.86
C LEU A 640 15.77 -18.68 18.92
N LEU A 641 15.20 -19.34 19.93
CA LEU A 641 13.74 -19.41 20.08
C LEU A 641 13.13 -18.03 20.36
N GLN A 642 13.81 -17.17 21.12
CA GLN A 642 13.40 -15.77 21.33
C GLN A 642 13.50 -14.95 20.04
N ALA A 643 14.55 -15.11 19.25
CA ALA A 643 14.70 -14.46 17.96
C ALA A 643 13.61 -14.88 16.98
N LEU A 644 13.32 -16.18 16.86
CA LEU A 644 12.22 -16.68 16.03
C LEU A 644 10.84 -16.15 16.47
N ALA A 645 10.67 -15.87 17.76
CA ALA A 645 9.46 -15.27 18.32
C ALA A 645 9.47 -13.73 18.28
N HIS A 646 10.57 -13.10 17.85
CA HIS A 646 10.65 -11.64 17.74
C HIS A 646 9.78 -11.17 16.56
N PRO A 647 8.99 -10.08 16.69
CA PRO A 647 8.04 -9.68 15.66
C PRO A 647 8.62 -9.50 14.26
N SER A 648 9.87 -9.03 14.13
CA SER A 648 10.53 -8.88 12.82
C SER A 648 10.73 -10.23 12.11
N ILE A 649 10.93 -11.33 12.85
CA ILE A 649 11.26 -12.67 12.32
C ILE A 649 10.06 -13.62 12.37
N ALA A 650 9.16 -13.46 13.34
CA ALA A 650 8.01 -14.33 13.52
C ALA A 650 7.19 -14.49 12.24
N SER A 651 6.56 -15.65 12.07
CA SER A 651 5.89 -16.00 10.82
C SER A 651 4.86 -14.97 10.40
N LYS A 652 4.95 -14.50 9.16
CA LYS A 652 3.95 -13.66 8.49
C LYS A 652 2.90 -14.48 7.73
N GLU A 653 2.91 -15.80 7.90
CA GLU A 653 2.03 -16.73 7.20
C GLU A 653 0.53 -16.43 7.39
N TRP A 654 0.16 -15.92 8.56
CA TRP A 654 -1.22 -15.54 8.88
C TRP A 654 -1.69 -14.30 8.09
N VAL A 655 -0.77 -13.43 7.67
CA VAL A 655 -1.03 -12.31 6.74
C VAL A 655 -1.13 -12.85 5.33
N VAL A 656 -0.06 -13.52 4.89
CA VAL A 656 0.09 -13.99 3.50
C VAL A 656 -1.07 -14.89 3.09
N ARG A 657 -1.51 -15.83 3.93
CA ARG A 657 -2.60 -16.76 3.61
C ARG A 657 -3.98 -16.12 3.41
N GLN A 658 -4.14 -14.83 3.70
CA GLN A 658 -5.37 -14.11 3.43
C GLN A 658 -5.44 -13.59 1.99
N TYR A 659 -4.30 -13.42 1.33
CA TYR A 659 -4.20 -12.93 -0.04
C TYR A 659 -4.26 -14.06 -1.06
N ASP A 660 -4.69 -13.72 -2.28
CA ASP A 660 -4.50 -14.59 -3.44
C ASP A 660 -3.02 -14.56 -3.90
N HIS A 661 -2.47 -15.73 -4.22
CA HIS A 661 -1.09 -15.92 -4.71
C HIS A 661 -1.03 -16.66 -6.07
N GLU A 662 -2.18 -16.99 -6.63
CA GLU A 662 -2.34 -18.01 -7.68
C GLU A 662 -3.14 -17.50 -8.88
N VAL A 663 -3.93 -16.45 -8.71
CA VAL A 663 -4.69 -15.82 -9.79
C VAL A 663 -3.74 -15.41 -10.91
N GLN A 664 -4.18 -15.59 -12.16
CA GLN A 664 -3.38 -15.52 -13.38
C GLN A 664 -2.34 -16.66 -13.57
N GLY A 665 -2.03 -17.45 -12.55
CA GLY A 665 -1.22 -18.68 -12.65
C GLY A 665 0.28 -18.46 -12.87
N GLY A 666 0.79 -17.25 -12.60
CA GLY A 666 2.16 -16.85 -12.92
C GLY A 666 3.20 -17.07 -11.80
N THR A 667 2.80 -17.35 -10.57
CA THR A 667 3.72 -17.45 -9.42
C THR A 667 4.53 -18.75 -9.46
N VAL A 668 5.85 -18.64 -9.65
CA VAL A 668 6.79 -19.78 -9.69
C VAL A 668 7.37 -20.04 -8.30
N VAL A 669 7.97 -19.02 -7.70
CA VAL A 669 8.48 -19.07 -6.33
C VAL A 669 7.54 -18.24 -5.46
N LYS A 670 6.93 -18.91 -4.48
CA LYS A 670 5.94 -18.34 -3.57
C LYS A 670 6.60 -17.70 -2.35
N PRO A 671 5.92 -16.75 -1.68
CA PRO A 671 6.44 -16.15 -0.44
C PRO A 671 6.61 -17.18 0.69
N TYR A 672 5.76 -18.23 0.73
CA TYR A 672 5.94 -19.38 1.61
C TYR A 672 6.14 -20.67 0.81
N GLN A 673 7.15 -21.45 1.20
CA GLN A 673 7.75 -22.53 0.41
C GLN A 673 7.80 -23.85 1.21
N GLY A 674 8.12 -24.93 0.49
CA GLY A 674 8.34 -26.25 1.06
C GLY A 674 7.10 -27.12 1.18
N ALA A 675 7.29 -28.39 1.56
CA ALA A 675 6.23 -29.42 1.48
C ALA A 675 5.03 -29.15 2.39
N ASN A 676 5.24 -28.41 3.48
CA ASN A 676 4.18 -28.00 4.41
C ASN A 676 3.81 -26.50 4.25
N GLY A 677 4.50 -25.77 3.37
CA GLY A 677 4.25 -24.36 3.11
C GLY A 677 4.60 -23.42 4.26
N HIS A 678 5.56 -23.78 5.12
CA HIS A 678 5.97 -22.99 6.30
C HIS A 678 7.34 -22.32 6.15
N GLY A 679 8.12 -22.64 5.11
CA GLY A 679 9.44 -22.02 4.93
C GLY A 679 9.29 -20.63 4.34
N PRO A 680 9.71 -19.54 5.02
CA PRO A 680 9.71 -18.22 4.42
C PRO A 680 10.67 -18.18 3.23
N GLY A 681 10.30 -17.46 2.17
CA GLY A 681 11.12 -17.22 1.00
C GLY A 681 11.74 -15.83 1.02
N ASP A 682 12.96 -15.70 0.48
CA ASP A 682 13.69 -14.43 0.36
C ASP A 682 13.04 -13.48 -0.64
N GLY A 683 12.79 -14.01 -1.83
CA GLY A 683 12.19 -13.31 -2.95
C GLY A 683 11.20 -14.21 -3.68
N THR A 684 10.36 -13.59 -4.48
CA THR A 684 9.37 -14.31 -5.32
C THR A 684 9.72 -14.23 -6.78
N VAL A 685 9.30 -15.24 -7.55
CA VAL A 685 9.53 -15.29 -8.99
C VAL A 685 8.21 -15.48 -9.69
N LEU A 686 7.93 -14.62 -10.67
CA LEU A 686 6.66 -14.58 -11.40
C LEU A 686 6.87 -14.60 -12.91
N LYS A 687 5.95 -15.25 -13.62
CA LYS A 687 5.90 -15.32 -15.08
C LYS A 687 4.73 -14.48 -15.59
N PRO A 688 5.00 -13.31 -16.19
CA PRO A 688 3.94 -12.53 -16.83
C PRO A 688 3.36 -13.26 -18.05
N ASN A 689 4.20 -14.04 -18.77
CA ASN A 689 3.79 -14.91 -19.86
C ASN A 689 4.05 -16.40 -19.54
N LEU A 690 2.98 -17.16 -19.33
CA LEU A 690 3.04 -18.56 -18.90
C LEU A 690 3.73 -19.50 -19.92
N THR A 691 3.76 -19.12 -21.20
CA THR A 691 4.30 -19.95 -22.30
C THR A 691 5.79 -19.75 -22.55
N ARG A 692 6.40 -18.80 -21.85
CA ARG A 692 7.79 -18.37 -22.00
C ARG A 692 8.63 -18.82 -20.80
N PRO A 693 9.93 -19.09 -20.93
CA PRO A 693 10.79 -19.40 -19.79
C PRO A 693 11.08 -18.18 -18.90
N GLU A 694 11.03 -16.97 -19.47
CA GLU A 694 11.38 -15.73 -18.78
C GLU A 694 10.34 -15.35 -17.71
N GLY A 695 10.83 -14.78 -16.62
CA GLY A 695 10.04 -14.21 -15.54
C GLY A 695 10.79 -13.09 -14.81
N VAL A 696 10.27 -12.68 -13.67
CA VAL A 696 10.83 -11.61 -12.84
C VAL A 696 10.96 -12.07 -11.41
N ALA A 697 12.12 -11.78 -10.80
CA ALA A 697 12.35 -11.92 -9.38
C ALA A 697 12.05 -10.59 -8.67
N LEU A 698 11.36 -10.65 -7.54
CA LEU A 698 11.05 -9.52 -6.67
C LEU A 698 11.63 -9.78 -5.28
N GLY A 699 12.26 -8.76 -4.71
CA GLY A 699 12.75 -8.75 -3.33
C GLY A 699 12.60 -7.37 -2.72
N CYS A 700 12.57 -7.31 -1.39
CA CYS A 700 12.57 -6.06 -0.64
C CYS A 700 13.54 -6.13 0.53
N GLY A 701 13.94 -4.96 1.04
CA GLY A 701 14.77 -4.83 2.24
C GLY A 701 14.43 -3.57 3.01
N ILE A 702 14.51 -3.64 4.34
CA ILE A 702 14.09 -2.58 5.26
C ILE A 702 14.77 -2.73 6.63
N ALA A 703 15.51 -1.70 7.08
CA ALA A 703 16.34 -1.81 8.28
C ALA A 703 16.21 -0.60 9.24
N PRO A 704 15.04 -0.37 9.87
CA PRO A 704 14.78 0.86 10.62
C PRO A 704 15.60 0.94 11.92
N ARG A 705 15.80 -0.17 12.63
CA ARG A 705 16.63 -0.20 13.86
C ARG A 705 18.10 0.11 13.59
N ILE A 706 18.60 -0.28 12.42
CA ILE A 706 19.95 0.10 11.95
C ILE A 706 19.95 1.59 11.58
N SER A 707 18.90 2.06 10.90
CA SER A 707 18.75 3.45 10.46
C SER A 707 18.71 4.46 11.61
N GLU A 708 18.18 4.07 12.79
CA GLU A 708 18.20 4.91 14.00
C GLU A 708 19.61 5.17 14.53
N LEU A 709 20.51 4.19 14.39
CA LEU A 709 21.91 4.31 14.80
C LEU A 709 22.75 4.99 13.73
N ASP A 710 22.49 4.64 12.47
CA ASP A 710 23.29 5.01 11.32
C ASP A 710 22.40 5.03 10.06
N PRO A 711 21.84 6.20 9.69
CA PRO A 711 20.92 6.33 8.56
C PRO A 711 21.53 5.89 7.22
N TRP A 712 22.84 6.08 7.06
CA TRP A 712 23.55 5.61 5.86
C TRP A 712 23.59 4.08 5.84
N ALA A 713 23.96 3.44 6.98
CA ALA A 713 24.02 1.99 7.08
C ALA A 713 22.65 1.34 6.89
N GLY A 714 21.60 1.90 7.48
CA GLY A 714 20.24 1.38 7.36
C GLY A 714 19.75 1.39 5.91
N ALA A 715 19.96 2.50 5.19
CA ALA A 715 19.64 2.58 3.78
C ALA A 715 20.47 1.61 2.92
N ALA A 716 21.78 1.51 3.16
CA ALA A 716 22.66 0.60 2.44
C ALA A 716 22.31 -0.89 2.69
N CYS A 717 21.97 -1.26 3.92
CA CYS A 717 21.51 -2.60 4.27
C CYS A 717 20.17 -2.93 3.61
N ALA A 718 19.22 -1.99 3.58
CA ALA A 718 17.95 -2.18 2.88
C ALA A 718 18.15 -2.44 1.36
N ILE A 719 19.11 -1.74 0.73
CA ILE A 719 19.45 -1.96 -0.68
C ILE A 719 20.16 -3.30 -0.89
N ASP A 720 21.16 -3.63 -0.06
CA ASP A 720 21.85 -4.93 -0.10
C ASP A 720 20.85 -6.07 0.01
N GLU A 721 19.98 -6.05 1.02
CA GLU A 721 18.98 -7.08 1.28
C GLU A 721 17.99 -7.23 0.12
N ALA A 722 17.46 -6.13 -0.42
CA ALA A 722 16.53 -6.20 -1.55
C ALA A 722 17.16 -6.89 -2.77
N ILE A 723 18.40 -6.53 -3.12
CA ILE A 723 19.14 -7.14 -4.23
C ILE A 723 19.50 -8.59 -3.89
N ARG A 724 19.91 -8.85 -2.65
CA ARG A 724 20.28 -10.18 -2.16
C ARG A 724 19.11 -11.16 -2.26
N ASN A 725 17.91 -10.73 -1.90
CA ASN A 725 16.67 -11.50 -2.02
C ASN A 725 16.36 -11.87 -3.48
N VAL A 726 16.54 -10.91 -4.39
CA VAL A 726 16.42 -11.16 -5.83
C VAL A 726 17.44 -12.20 -6.31
N VAL A 727 18.71 -12.08 -5.90
CA VAL A 727 19.78 -13.02 -6.28
C VAL A 727 19.55 -14.42 -5.69
N ALA A 728 19.13 -14.51 -4.43
CA ALA A 728 18.81 -15.77 -3.76
C ALA A 728 17.66 -16.52 -4.42
N ALA A 729 16.75 -15.82 -5.09
CA ALA A 729 15.66 -16.40 -5.89
C ALA A 729 16.06 -16.73 -7.35
N GLY A 730 17.27 -16.33 -7.78
CA GLY A 730 17.79 -16.57 -9.14
C GLY A 730 17.69 -15.37 -10.10
N GLY A 731 17.35 -14.19 -9.61
CA GLY A 731 17.36 -12.94 -10.40
C GLY A 731 18.77 -12.53 -10.82
N THR A 732 18.88 -11.85 -11.96
CA THR A 732 20.17 -11.44 -12.56
C THR A 732 20.69 -10.12 -11.96
N PRO A 733 21.82 -10.11 -11.20
CA PRO A 733 22.30 -8.91 -10.49
C PRO A 733 22.49 -7.68 -11.39
N HIS A 734 23.13 -7.85 -12.56
CA HIS A 734 23.41 -6.74 -13.50
C HIS A 734 22.20 -6.26 -14.33
N ARG A 735 21.04 -6.89 -14.13
CA ARG A 735 19.75 -6.48 -14.70
C ARG A 735 18.75 -6.12 -13.60
N THR A 736 19.24 -5.88 -12.38
CA THR A 736 18.42 -5.45 -11.25
C THR A 736 18.20 -3.96 -11.29
N ALA A 737 16.94 -3.53 -11.23
CA ALA A 737 16.55 -2.16 -10.92
C ALA A 737 15.98 -2.10 -9.50
N ILE A 738 16.08 -0.93 -8.88
CA ILE A 738 15.64 -0.69 -7.51
C ILE A 738 14.69 0.50 -7.42
N LEU A 739 13.91 0.54 -6.33
CA LEU A 739 13.00 1.63 -5.99
C LEU A 739 13.24 2.09 -4.55
N ASP A 740 13.27 3.40 -4.36
CA ASP A 740 13.47 4.09 -3.08
C ASP A 740 12.14 4.63 -2.52
N ASN A 741 11.73 4.15 -1.34
CA ASN A 741 10.56 4.67 -0.65
C ASN A 741 10.97 5.24 0.72
N PHE A 742 11.14 6.56 0.78
CA PHE A 742 11.57 7.28 1.99
C PHE A 742 10.39 7.59 2.90
N CYS A 743 10.39 7.10 4.14
CA CYS A 743 9.46 7.50 5.20
C CYS A 743 10.20 8.17 6.35
N TRP A 744 10.00 9.48 6.52
CA TRP A 744 10.67 10.32 7.53
C TRP A 744 9.69 11.20 8.32
N GLY A 745 10.12 11.66 9.49
CA GLY A 745 9.44 12.71 10.27
C GLY A 745 9.49 14.08 9.58
N ASP A 746 9.27 15.16 10.33
CA ASP A 746 9.29 16.51 9.77
C ASP A 746 10.73 16.99 9.46
N CYS A 747 11.11 16.92 8.18
CA CYS A 747 12.41 17.36 7.68
C CYS A 747 12.59 18.89 7.68
N ARG A 748 11.62 19.71 8.10
CA ARG A 748 11.88 21.13 8.40
C ARG A 748 12.86 21.28 9.58
N LYS A 749 13.00 20.23 10.40
CA LYS A 749 14.02 20.16 11.46
C LYS A 749 15.35 19.65 10.91
N PRO A 750 16.48 20.35 11.21
CA PRO A 750 17.78 19.99 10.67
C PRO A 750 18.23 18.57 10.98
N ASP A 751 17.98 18.07 12.20
CA ASP A 751 18.39 16.73 12.65
C ASP A 751 17.72 15.61 11.84
N ARG A 752 16.40 15.73 11.62
CA ARG A 752 15.62 14.80 10.80
C ARG A 752 15.99 14.88 9.33
N PHE A 753 16.33 16.07 8.85
CA PHE A 753 16.76 16.25 7.46
C PHE A 753 18.17 15.70 7.24
N GLY A 754 19.08 15.82 8.22
CA GLY A 754 20.42 15.24 8.14
C GLY A 754 20.40 13.72 7.97
N SER A 755 19.52 13.02 8.68
CA SER A 755 19.38 11.57 8.50
C SER A 755 18.84 11.19 7.11
N LEU A 756 17.90 11.97 6.55
CA LEU A 756 17.41 11.80 5.17
C LEU A 756 18.54 12.01 4.15
N VAL A 757 19.36 13.05 4.32
CA VAL A 757 20.50 13.34 3.43
C VAL A 757 21.51 12.18 3.45
N LEU A 758 21.84 11.64 4.64
CA LEU A 758 22.74 10.49 4.77
C LEU A 758 22.17 9.22 4.09
N ALA A 759 20.85 8.99 4.19
CA ALA A 759 20.19 7.90 3.49
C ALA A 759 20.23 8.10 1.96
N ALA A 760 20.02 9.32 1.47
CA ALA A 760 20.14 9.63 0.03
C ALA A 760 21.58 9.44 -0.49
N GLU A 761 22.59 9.78 0.31
CA GLU A 761 24.00 9.47 0.00
C GLU A 761 24.24 7.95 -0.09
N ALA A 762 23.68 7.16 0.84
CA ALA A 762 23.75 5.70 0.77
C ALA A 762 23.07 5.12 -0.47
N CYS A 763 21.93 5.67 -0.88
CA CYS A 763 21.26 5.31 -2.14
C CYS A 763 22.20 5.53 -3.33
N HIS A 764 22.84 6.70 -3.42
CA HIS A 764 23.79 7.00 -4.49
C HIS A 764 24.96 6.01 -4.51
N ASP A 765 25.60 5.79 -3.36
CA ASP A 765 26.80 4.97 -3.26
C ASP A 765 26.51 3.49 -3.54
N SER A 766 25.41 2.97 -2.98
CA SER A 766 25.00 1.57 -3.14
C SER A 766 24.53 1.28 -4.56
N ALA A 767 23.72 2.16 -5.17
CA ALA A 767 23.27 2.00 -6.55
C ALA A 767 24.46 1.92 -7.52
N LEU A 768 25.46 2.77 -7.35
CA LEU A 768 26.67 2.74 -8.17
C LEU A 768 27.52 1.49 -7.93
N ALA A 769 27.64 1.03 -6.69
CA ALA A 769 28.38 -0.16 -6.34
C ALA A 769 27.78 -1.42 -6.95
N PHE A 770 26.47 -1.62 -6.77
CA PHE A 770 25.75 -2.78 -7.31
C PHE A 770 25.45 -2.68 -8.80
N GLY A 771 25.60 -1.49 -9.41
CA GLY A 771 25.20 -1.25 -10.79
C GLY A 771 23.69 -1.29 -10.98
N ALA A 772 22.91 -1.04 -9.93
CA ALA A 772 21.46 -1.14 -9.89
C ALA A 772 20.84 0.28 -9.92
N PRO A 773 20.25 0.72 -11.04
CA PRO A 773 19.63 2.05 -11.11
C PRO A 773 18.32 2.11 -10.30
N PHE A 774 18.07 3.26 -9.69
CA PHE A 774 16.71 3.62 -9.27
C PHE A 774 15.88 4.02 -10.48
N ILE A 775 14.71 3.40 -10.65
CA ILE A 775 13.82 3.63 -11.81
C ILE A 775 12.53 4.36 -11.44
N SER A 776 12.16 4.30 -10.17
CA SER A 776 10.97 4.90 -9.57
C SER A 776 11.19 4.95 -8.07
N GLY A 777 10.41 5.76 -7.36
CA GLY A 777 10.46 5.91 -5.91
C GLY A 777 9.30 6.75 -5.41
N LYS A 778 9.30 6.98 -4.09
CA LYS A 778 8.37 7.86 -3.39
C LYS A 778 8.99 8.38 -2.10
N ASP A 779 8.53 9.53 -1.63
CA ASP A 779 8.76 9.98 -0.27
C ASP A 779 7.45 10.32 0.45
N SER A 780 7.42 9.99 1.73
CA SER A 780 6.42 10.37 2.70
C SER A 780 7.15 11.04 3.86
N LEU A 781 6.92 12.34 4.02
CA LEU A 781 7.54 13.17 5.06
C LEU A 781 6.48 13.57 6.10
N ASN A 782 6.92 14.12 7.23
CA ASN A 782 6.06 14.50 8.35
C ASN A 782 5.38 13.30 9.04
N ASN A 783 5.99 12.11 8.95
CA ASN A 783 5.55 10.94 9.70
C ASN A 783 5.93 11.07 11.18
N GLU A 784 5.14 11.85 11.92
CA GLU A 784 5.33 12.05 13.35
C GLU A 784 4.01 12.37 14.04
N TYR A 785 4.00 12.13 15.35
CA TYR A 785 2.84 12.39 16.19
C TYR A 785 3.18 13.36 17.32
N ARG A 786 2.26 14.29 17.61
CA ARG A 786 2.44 15.28 18.69
C ARG A 786 1.48 15.03 19.85
N VAL A 787 2.03 14.80 21.04
CA VAL A 787 1.30 14.64 22.31
C VAL A 787 1.85 15.63 23.33
N ASP A 788 1.00 16.39 23.99
CA ASP A 788 1.41 17.35 25.03
C ASP A 788 2.53 18.31 24.58
N GLY A 789 2.62 18.60 23.28
CA GLY A 789 3.67 19.44 22.67
C GLY A 789 5.03 18.75 22.46
N VAL A 790 5.15 17.46 22.80
CA VAL A 790 6.30 16.62 22.47
C VAL A 790 6.02 15.92 21.14
N GLU A 791 7.03 15.90 20.27
CA GLU A 791 6.93 15.23 18.98
C GLU A 791 7.64 13.88 19.00
N HIS A 792 6.99 12.90 18.41
CA HIS A 792 7.43 11.52 18.32
C HIS A 792 7.52 11.15 16.84
N PRO A 793 8.70 11.35 16.20
CA PRO A 793 8.91 10.91 14.83
C PRO A 793 9.04 9.40 14.76
N ILE A 794 8.66 8.83 13.62
CA ILE A 794 9.01 7.44 13.30
C ILE A 794 10.54 7.27 13.21
N PRO A 795 11.04 6.03 13.34
CA PRO A 795 12.40 5.70 12.91
C PRO A 795 12.60 6.10 11.43
N PRO A 796 13.74 6.71 11.06
CA PRO A 796 14.11 6.90 9.65
C PRO A 796 13.98 5.57 8.89
N THR A 797 13.13 5.52 7.86
CA THR A 797 12.77 4.25 7.23
C THR A 797 12.87 4.35 5.71
N LEU A 798 13.84 3.65 5.13
CA LEU A 798 13.89 3.38 3.69
C LEU A 798 13.40 1.96 3.43
N LEU A 799 12.35 1.81 2.63
CA LEU A 799 12.03 0.56 1.97
C LEU A 799 12.68 0.55 0.60
N CYS A 800 13.57 -0.41 0.35
CA CYS A 800 14.08 -0.70 -0.98
C CYS A 800 13.31 -1.88 -1.58
N THR A 801 12.84 -1.72 -2.81
CA THR A 801 12.29 -2.83 -3.61
C THR A 801 13.21 -3.08 -4.80
N ALA A 802 13.59 -4.33 -5.04
CA ALA A 802 14.42 -4.75 -6.16
C ALA A 802 13.64 -5.65 -7.10
N ILE A 803 13.85 -5.46 -8.41
CA ILE A 803 13.30 -6.30 -9.46
C ILE A 803 14.37 -6.66 -10.48
N ALA A 804 14.42 -7.92 -10.90
CA ALA A 804 15.32 -8.37 -11.95
C ALA A 804 14.68 -9.44 -12.83
N PRO A 805 15.07 -9.54 -14.12
CA PRO A 805 14.66 -10.66 -14.94
C PRO A 805 15.31 -11.97 -14.46
N VAL A 806 14.53 -13.04 -14.59
CA VAL A 806 14.96 -14.44 -14.52
C VAL A 806 14.74 -15.00 -15.92
N PHE A 807 15.81 -15.27 -16.67
CA PHE A 807 15.69 -15.69 -18.07
C PHE A 807 15.17 -17.13 -18.24
N ASP A 808 15.36 -17.96 -17.22
CA ASP A 808 14.79 -19.30 -17.14
C ASP A 808 14.29 -19.57 -15.71
N CYS A 809 12.98 -19.46 -15.49
CA CYS A 809 12.37 -19.70 -14.18
C CYS A 809 12.56 -21.14 -13.67
N GLU A 810 12.98 -22.11 -14.49
CA GLU A 810 13.33 -23.46 -14.00
C GLU A 810 14.63 -23.46 -13.17
N ARG A 811 15.43 -22.38 -13.26
CA ARG A 811 16.66 -22.17 -12.48
C ARG A 811 16.44 -21.46 -11.14
N SER A 812 15.22 -21.02 -10.86
CA SER A 812 14.92 -20.34 -9.60
C SER A 812 15.14 -21.24 -8.40
N THR A 813 15.76 -20.67 -7.38
CA THR A 813 16.09 -21.33 -6.11
C THR A 813 15.02 -21.07 -5.05
N THR A 814 14.97 -21.94 -4.05
CA THR A 814 14.00 -21.89 -2.94
C THR A 814 14.72 -22.15 -1.63
N THR A 815 14.18 -21.68 -0.51
CA THR A 815 14.84 -21.71 0.81
C THR A 815 14.85 -23.08 1.49
N PRO A 816 13.81 -23.95 1.42
CA PRO A 816 13.76 -25.14 2.24
C PRO A 816 14.80 -26.20 1.85
N LEU A 817 15.33 -26.92 2.84
CA LEU A 817 16.31 -28.00 2.62
C LEU A 817 15.73 -29.13 1.73
N LYS A 818 16.56 -29.69 0.85
CA LYS A 818 16.18 -30.66 -0.18
C LYS A 818 16.57 -32.09 0.16
N CYS A 819 17.80 -32.34 0.59
CA CYS A 819 18.31 -33.70 0.78
C CYS A 819 19.33 -33.84 1.92
N ALA A 820 19.10 -34.81 2.80
CA ALA A 820 20.06 -35.20 3.82
C ALA A 820 21.39 -35.65 3.20
N GLY A 821 22.51 -35.28 3.84
CA GLY A 821 23.87 -35.52 3.38
C GLY A 821 24.43 -34.44 2.45
N ASN A 822 23.61 -33.49 1.98
CA ASN A 822 24.11 -32.33 1.25
C ASN A 822 24.91 -31.41 2.17
N ALA A 823 25.91 -30.73 1.60
CA ALA A 823 26.73 -29.79 2.34
C ALA A 823 25.98 -28.47 2.55
N LEU A 824 26.15 -27.87 3.73
CA LEU A 824 25.73 -26.50 4.02
C LEU A 824 26.96 -25.59 3.95
N ILE A 825 26.92 -24.61 3.06
CA ILE A 825 28.03 -23.72 2.76
C ILE A 825 27.58 -22.29 3.02
N LEU A 826 28.37 -21.58 3.84
CA LEU A 826 28.16 -20.15 4.10
C LEU A 826 28.98 -19.35 3.11
N VAL A 827 28.31 -18.46 2.39
CA VAL A 827 28.91 -17.47 1.49
C VAL A 827 28.88 -16.11 2.19
N GLY A 828 30.01 -15.41 2.17
CA GLY A 828 30.18 -14.08 2.77
C GLY A 828 30.87 -14.09 4.15
N TRP A 829 31.08 -12.90 4.69
CA TRP A 829 31.93 -12.64 5.87
C TRP A 829 31.10 -12.21 7.08
N THR A 830 31.46 -12.66 8.28
CA THR A 830 30.77 -12.28 9.52
C THR A 830 31.61 -11.30 10.35
N SER A 831 31.06 -10.12 10.61
CA SER A 831 31.64 -9.10 11.49
C SER A 831 31.00 -9.16 12.89
N PRO A 832 31.66 -8.66 13.95
CA PRO A 832 31.08 -8.60 15.29
C PRO A 832 30.09 -7.44 15.48
N ASN A 833 29.77 -6.69 14.42
CA ASN A 833 28.87 -5.54 14.50
C ASN A 833 27.44 -6.04 14.81
N GLY A 834 26.87 -5.54 15.91
CA GLY A 834 25.55 -5.92 16.40
C GLY A 834 24.55 -4.77 16.48
N GLY A 835 24.92 -3.57 16.02
CA GLY A 835 24.08 -2.37 16.08
C GLY A 835 22.75 -2.57 15.39
N GLY A 836 21.65 -2.39 16.12
CA GLY A 836 20.30 -2.47 15.56
C GLY A 836 19.82 -3.89 15.24
N THR A 837 20.59 -4.92 15.60
CA THR A 837 20.22 -6.33 15.35
C THR A 837 19.16 -6.84 16.33
N VAL A 838 18.38 -7.86 15.92
CA VAL A 838 17.38 -8.50 16.79
C VAL A 838 18.00 -9.07 18.06
N ALA A 839 19.19 -9.65 17.97
CA ALA A 839 19.88 -10.17 19.15
C ALA A 839 20.30 -9.05 20.11
N SER A 840 20.74 -7.89 19.61
CA SER A 840 21.03 -6.73 20.47
C SER A 840 19.78 -6.19 21.16
N ASP A 841 18.64 -6.18 20.48
CA ASP A 841 17.35 -5.77 21.06
C ASP A 841 16.94 -6.72 22.20
N LEU A 842 16.93 -8.04 21.94
CA LEU A 842 16.58 -9.07 22.93
C LEU A 842 17.51 -9.07 24.16
N LEU A 843 18.77 -8.71 23.98
CA LEU A 843 19.77 -8.64 25.05
C LEU A 843 19.85 -7.26 25.72
N GLY A 844 19.13 -6.25 25.21
CA GLY A 844 19.16 -4.88 25.71
C GLY A 844 20.54 -4.22 25.59
N LEU A 845 21.26 -4.43 24.48
CA LEU A 845 22.59 -3.86 24.27
C LEU A 845 22.49 -2.38 23.86
N PRO A 846 23.02 -1.44 24.66
CA PRO A 846 22.74 -0.01 24.49
C PRO A 846 23.48 0.67 23.33
N ASP A 847 24.69 0.21 22.98
CA ASP A 847 25.57 0.89 22.01
C ASP A 847 26.36 -0.12 21.16
N SER A 848 25.81 -0.69 20.10
CA SER A 848 26.56 -1.56 19.19
C SER A 848 26.75 -0.91 17.81
N SER A 849 27.92 -1.13 17.19
CA SER A 849 28.23 -0.56 15.87
C SER A 849 27.34 -1.20 14.81
N ALA A 850 26.69 -0.37 13.97
CA ALA A 850 25.82 -0.82 12.90
C ALA A 850 26.58 -1.71 11.89
N PRO A 851 25.99 -2.81 11.41
CA PRO A 851 26.52 -3.52 10.27
C PRO A 851 26.38 -2.65 9.01
N ARG A 852 27.33 -2.76 8.08
CA ARG A 852 27.34 -2.05 6.79
C ARG A 852 27.76 -3.01 5.68
N PRO A 853 27.19 -2.93 4.47
CA PRO A 853 27.67 -3.71 3.33
C PRO A 853 29.04 -3.23 2.87
N ASP A 854 29.88 -4.18 2.46
CA ASP A 854 31.13 -3.88 1.76
C ASP A 854 30.79 -3.63 0.29
N LEU A 855 30.66 -2.36 -0.08
CA LEU A 855 30.29 -1.94 -1.43
C LEU A 855 31.34 -2.30 -2.50
N GLU A 856 32.54 -2.74 -2.13
CA GLU A 856 33.54 -3.25 -3.08
C GLU A 856 33.39 -4.76 -3.31
N MET A 857 33.16 -5.53 -2.23
CA MET A 857 33.09 -7.00 -2.33
C MET A 857 31.69 -7.54 -2.66
N ALA A 858 30.63 -6.90 -2.14
CA ALA A 858 29.27 -7.40 -2.24
C ALA A 858 28.80 -7.62 -3.70
N PRO A 859 29.03 -6.69 -4.65
CA PRO A 859 28.62 -6.89 -6.04
C PRO A 859 29.26 -8.15 -6.67
N ALA A 860 30.58 -8.32 -6.47
CA ALA A 860 31.30 -9.48 -7.00
C ALA A 860 30.84 -10.81 -6.37
N LEU A 861 30.47 -10.78 -5.08
CA LEU A 861 29.91 -11.93 -4.39
C LEU A 861 28.53 -12.29 -4.94
N PHE A 862 27.68 -11.30 -5.25
CA PHE A 862 26.36 -11.51 -5.82
C PHE A 862 26.45 -12.07 -7.25
N ASP A 863 27.42 -11.60 -8.04
CA ASP A 863 27.72 -12.14 -9.37
C ASP A 863 28.15 -13.62 -9.29
N ALA A 864 29.04 -13.94 -8.34
CA ALA A 864 29.49 -15.32 -8.12
C ALA A 864 28.34 -16.24 -7.66
N MET A 865 27.46 -15.73 -6.78
CA MET A 865 26.28 -16.45 -6.30
C MET A 865 25.30 -16.74 -7.43
N HIS A 866 24.95 -15.72 -8.22
CA HIS A 866 24.08 -15.88 -9.38
C HIS A 866 24.67 -16.86 -10.40
N ALA A 867 25.98 -16.77 -10.68
CA ALA A 867 26.65 -17.72 -11.58
C ALA A 867 26.60 -19.17 -11.08
N ALA A 868 26.71 -19.39 -9.77
CA ALA A 868 26.59 -20.72 -9.17
C ALA A 868 25.16 -21.30 -9.27
N ILE A 869 24.14 -20.44 -9.12
CA ILE A 869 22.72 -20.79 -9.31
C ILE A 869 22.46 -21.18 -10.77
N GLU A 870 22.87 -20.34 -11.72
CA GLU A 870 22.71 -20.59 -13.16
C GLU A 870 23.42 -21.87 -13.62
N ALA A 871 24.57 -22.19 -13.02
CA ALA A 871 25.28 -23.44 -13.26
C ALA A 871 24.54 -24.69 -12.72
N GLY A 872 23.50 -24.52 -11.91
CA GLY A 872 22.78 -25.61 -11.24
C GLY A 872 23.58 -26.26 -10.09
N SER A 873 24.50 -25.51 -9.47
CA SER A 873 25.32 -26.00 -8.35
C SER A 873 24.61 -25.90 -6.99
N VAL A 874 23.47 -25.21 -6.94
CA VAL A 874 22.76 -24.83 -5.70
C VAL A 874 21.42 -25.55 -5.64
N GLU A 875 21.16 -26.28 -4.55
CA GLU A 875 19.88 -26.99 -4.33
C GLU A 875 18.86 -26.13 -3.57
N SER A 876 19.35 -25.35 -2.60
CA SER A 876 18.59 -24.33 -1.89
C SER A 876 19.52 -23.18 -1.51
N CYS A 877 18.95 -22.00 -1.39
CA CYS A 877 19.64 -20.77 -1.00
C CYS A 877 18.73 -19.98 -0.07
N HIS A 878 19.31 -19.41 0.96
CA HIS A 878 18.64 -18.49 1.87
C HIS A 878 19.59 -17.35 2.21
N ASP A 879 19.11 -16.11 2.21
CA ASP A 879 19.91 -14.98 2.67
C ASP A 879 20.03 -14.95 4.21
N LEU A 880 20.87 -14.08 4.74
CA LEU A 880 21.03 -13.89 6.19
C LEU A 880 20.68 -12.44 6.56
N CYS A 881 19.44 -12.21 6.96
CA CYS A 881 18.91 -10.93 7.44
C CYS A 881 18.80 -10.93 8.98
N GLU A 882 17.64 -10.59 9.53
CA GLU A 882 17.38 -10.55 10.97
C GLU A 882 17.67 -11.90 11.66
N GLY A 883 18.37 -11.84 12.80
CA GLY A 883 18.75 -13.03 13.57
C GLY A 883 19.88 -13.87 12.98
N GLY A 884 20.41 -13.51 11.81
CA GLY A 884 21.65 -14.03 11.23
C GLY A 884 21.62 -15.51 10.88
N LEU A 885 22.79 -16.16 10.95
CA LEU A 885 23.00 -17.55 10.54
C LEU A 885 22.11 -18.55 11.31
N ALA A 886 21.85 -18.29 12.58
CA ALA A 886 21.04 -19.18 13.41
C ALA A 886 19.58 -19.25 12.92
N VAL A 887 19.01 -18.09 12.59
CA VAL A 887 17.63 -17.98 12.09
C VAL A 887 17.54 -18.52 10.67
N ALA A 888 18.46 -18.14 9.77
CA ALA A 888 18.49 -18.68 8.41
C ALA A 888 18.56 -20.22 8.41
N GLY A 889 19.45 -20.81 9.20
CA GLY A 889 19.52 -22.28 9.34
C GLY A 889 18.24 -22.90 9.89
N ALA A 890 17.55 -22.21 10.81
CA ALA A 890 16.28 -22.65 11.37
C ALA A 890 15.14 -22.57 10.35
N GLU A 891 15.05 -21.51 9.56
CA GLU A 891 14.00 -21.28 8.56
C GLU A 891 14.12 -22.27 7.38
N MET A 892 15.33 -22.52 6.89
CA MET A 892 15.59 -23.57 5.89
C MET A 892 15.15 -24.96 6.39
N ALA A 893 15.45 -25.29 7.65
CA ALA A 893 15.06 -26.56 8.25
C ALA A 893 13.54 -26.64 8.47
N MET A 894 12.92 -25.58 8.98
CA MET A 894 11.48 -25.46 9.25
C MET A 894 10.62 -25.63 7.99
N GLY A 895 11.07 -25.12 6.84
CA GLY A 895 10.40 -25.31 5.55
C GLY A 895 10.42 -26.76 5.02
N SER A 896 11.18 -27.65 5.66
CA SER A 896 11.45 -29.01 5.19
C SER A 896 11.00 -30.09 6.20
N LYS A 897 11.34 -31.35 5.93
CA LYS A 897 11.23 -32.47 6.89
C LYS A 897 12.61 -32.93 7.37
N LEU A 898 13.62 -32.11 7.17
CA LEU A 898 15.04 -32.37 7.41
C LEU A 898 15.54 -31.46 8.53
N GLY A 899 16.76 -31.71 8.98
CA GLY A 899 17.47 -30.83 9.90
C GLY A 899 18.78 -30.33 9.30
N ALA A 900 19.54 -29.62 10.11
CA ALA A 900 20.83 -29.08 9.75
C ALA A 900 21.81 -29.24 10.91
N ARG A 901 23.07 -29.56 10.59
CA ARG A 901 24.18 -29.51 11.54
C ARG A 901 25.17 -28.45 11.09
N LEU A 902 25.44 -27.47 11.95
CA LEU A 902 26.38 -26.38 11.70
C LEU A 902 27.59 -26.47 12.65
N GLU A 903 28.78 -26.26 12.13
CA GLU A 903 30.05 -26.15 12.85
C GLU A 903 30.55 -24.71 12.78
N ILE A 904 30.28 -23.93 13.84
CA ILE A 904 30.50 -22.48 13.82
C ILE A 904 31.98 -22.10 13.91
N SER A 905 32.88 -23.02 14.28
CA SER A 905 34.33 -22.77 14.21
C SER A 905 34.79 -22.45 12.78
N LYS A 906 34.06 -22.91 11.76
CA LYS A 906 34.35 -22.73 10.33
C LYS A 906 33.69 -21.50 9.69
N VAL A 907 32.82 -20.80 10.41
CA VAL A 907 32.16 -19.59 9.90
C VAL A 907 33.23 -18.55 9.54
N PRO A 908 33.28 -18.04 8.30
CA PRO A 908 34.19 -16.96 7.92
C PRO A 908 33.88 -15.71 8.73
N SER A 909 34.85 -15.21 9.49
CA SER A 909 34.62 -14.09 10.40
C SER A 909 35.89 -13.31 10.71
N ASP A 910 35.71 -12.10 11.23
CA ASP A 910 36.81 -11.34 11.84
C ASP A 910 37.52 -12.15 12.94
N PRO A 911 38.79 -11.82 13.26
CA PRO A 911 39.50 -12.43 14.36
C PRO A 911 38.76 -12.25 15.70
N ASN A 912 38.68 -13.31 16.50
CA ASN A 912 38.10 -13.32 17.85
C ASN A 912 36.59 -12.99 17.92
N VAL A 913 35.82 -13.19 16.85
CA VAL A 913 34.35 -13.08 16.90
C VAL A 913 33.78 -14.20 17.81
N PRO A 914 33.05 -13.86 18.88
CA PRO A 914 32.51 -14.83 19.82
C PRO A 914 31.40 -15.68 19.20
N PRO A 915 31.11 -16.89 19.74
CA PRO A 915 30.07 -17.79 19.22
C PRO A 915 28.71 -17.15 18.97
N ILE A 916 28.25 -16.27 19.88
CA ILE A 916 26.99 -15.55 19.74
C ILE A 916 26.97 -14.65 18.50
N ALA A 917 28.03 -13.88 18.24
CA ALA A 917 28.12 -13.02 17.07
C ALA A 917 28.24 -13.84 15.76
N ARG A 918 28.94 -14.98 15.77
CA ARG A 918 28.98 -15.88 14.59
C ARG A 918 27.61 -16.39 14.17
N LEU A 919 26.68 -16.48 15.12
CA LEU A 919 25.33 -16.99 14.91
C LEU A 919 24.32 -15.88 14.63
N PHE A 920 24.41 -14.76 15.36
CA PHE A 920 23.35 -13.76 15.43
C PHE A 920 23.72 -12.37 14.89
N SER A 921 24.98 -12.14 14.50
CA SER A 921 25.31 -10.90 13.78
C SER A 921 24.57 -10.89 12.44
N GLU A 922 24.01 -9.73 12.09
CA GLU A 922 23.25 -9.48 10.86
C GLU A 922 24.14 -8.77 9.84
N THR A 923 25.38 -9.24 9.69
CA THR A 923 26.28 -8.73 8.64
C THR A 923 25.63 -8.94 7.26
N PRO A 924 25.50 -7.90 6.44
CA PRO A 924 24.90 -7.99 5.09
C PRO A 924 25.75 -8.83 4.13
N SER A 925 25.23 -9.04 2.92
CA SER A 925 25.92 -9.73 1.82
C SER A 925 26.32 -11.19 2.12
N ARG A 926 25.49 -11.94 2.85
CA ARG A 926 25.70 -13.36 3.18
C ARG A 926 24.54 -14.26 2.73
N PHE A 927 24.87 -15.50 2.37
CA PHE A 927 23.93 -16.57 1.98
C PHE A 927 24.29 -17.91 2.64
N LEU A 928 23.29 -18.70 3.01
CA LEU A 928 23.42 -20.10 3.37
C LEU A 928 22.90 -20.98 2.22
N CYS A 929 23.78 -21.80 1.66
CA CYS A 929 23.49 -22.63 0.49
C CYS A 929 23.54 -24.12 0.82
N GLU A 930 22.58 -24.88 0.31
CA GLU A 930 22.66 -26.33 0.23
C GLU A 930 23.26 -26.75 -1.11
N VAL A 931 24.32 -27.56 -1.06
CA VAL A 931 25.05 -28.02 -2.25
C VAL A 931 25.24 -29.53 -2.19
N LYS A 932 24.98 -30.23 -3.30
CA LYS A 932 25.25 -31.67 -3.42
C LYS A 932 26.74 -31.97 -3.18
N PRO A 933 27.11 -33.05 -2.46
CA PRO A 933 28.51 -33.35 -2.15
C PRO A 933 29.42 -33.40 -3.38
N GLU A 934 28.93 -33.94 -4.50
CA GLU A 934 29.64 -33.99 -5.78
C GLU A 934 29.88 -32.62 -6.42
N ASN A 935 29.06 -31.62 -6.11
CA ASN A 935 29.13 -30.27 -6.68
C ASN A 935 29.90 -29.28 -5.79
N VAL A 936 30.28 -29.65 -4.57
CA VAL A 936 30.96 -28.74 -3.61
C VAL A 936 32.22 -28.12 -4.21
N SER A 937 33.06 -28.91 -4.89
CA SER A 937 34.29 -28.37 -5.50
C SER A 937 34.02 -27.36 -6.60
N ASP A 938 32.96 -27.58 -7.40
CA ASP A 938 32.58 -26.70 -8.50
C ASP A 938 31.94 -25.42 -7.94
N PHE A 939 31.07 -25.54 -6.93
CA PHE A 939 30.48 -24.42 -6.21
C PHE A 939 31.55 -23.49 -5.61
N LEU A 940 32.51 -24.05 -4.85
CA LEU A 940 33.60 -23.25 -4.26
C LEU A 940 34.48 -22.56 -5.30
N SER A 941 34.49 -23.04 -6.54
CA SER A 941 35.30 -22.44 -7.62
C SER A 941 34.78 -21.08 -8.09
N PHE A 942 33.49 -20.79 -7.91
CA PHE A 942 32.90 -19.48 -8.21
C PHE A 942 33.37 -18.38 -7.25
N PHE A 943 33.71 -18.75 -6.01
CA PHE A 943 34.04 -17.82 -4.92
C PHE A 943 35.55 -17.73 -4.63
N ARG A 944 36.41 -17.98 -5.64
CA ARG A 944 37.87 -17.92 -5.45
C ARG A 944 38.31 -16.52 -5.01
N GLY A 945 38.89 -16.43 -3.81
CA GLY A 945 39.33 -15.15 -3.23
C GLY A 945 38.22 -14.42 -2.46
N MET A 946 37.05 -15.03 -2.31
CA MET A 946 35.93 -14.55 -1.48
C MET A 946 35.73 -15.49 -0.29
N ALA A 947 35.02 -15.02 0.73
CA ALA A 947 34.66 -15.83 1.88
C ALA A 947 33.57 -16.85 1.49
N CYS A 948 33.91 -18.14 1.51
CA CYS A 948 32.97 -19.21 1.21
C CYS A 948 33.47 -20.51 1.85
N GLU A 949 32.76 -21.04 2.83
CA GLU A 949 33.24 -22.19 3.62
C GLU A 949 32.13 -23.22 3.87
N PRO A 950 32.41 -24.53 3.70
CA PRO A 950 31.51 -25.60 4.14
C PRO A 950 31.44 -25.63 5.67
N ILE A 951 30.33 -25.14 6.22
CA ILE A 951 30.12 -25.04 7.66
C ILE A 951 29.30 -26.19 8.21
N GLY A 952 28.69 -27.04 7.38
CA GLY A 952 27.77 -28.04 7.88
C GLY A 952 27.25 -29.05 6.87
N GLU A 953 26.21 -29.77 7.27
CA GLU A 953 25.49 -30.73 6.43
C GLU A 953 24.00 -30.74 6.77
N VAL A 954 23.18 -31.11 5.79
CA VAL A 954 21.76 -31.40 5.97
C VAL A 954 21.61 -32.77 6.62
N THR A 955 20.77 -32.88 7.65
CA THR A 955 20.57 -34.12 8.41
C THR A 955 19.16 -34.68 8.18
N SER A 956 18.99 -35.99 8.40
CA SER A 956 17.67 -36.64 8.34
C SER A 956 16.83 -36.42 9.59
N GLU A 957 17.48 -36.12 10.72
CA GLU A 957 16.80 -35.81 11.98
C GLU A 957 16.29 -34.38 11.91
N PRO A 958 14.99 -34.10 12.14
CA PRO A 958 14.41 -32.78 11.96
C PRO A 958 14.74 -31.86 13.14
N GLN A 959 16.00 -31.46 13.25
CA GLN A 959 16.52 -30.55 14.27
C GLN A 959 17.68 -29.70 13.71
N LEU A 960 17.85 -28.50 14.26
CA LEU A 960 19.03 -27.67 14.06
C LEU A 960 20.03 -27.98 15.18
N GLU A 961 21.19 -28.54 14.82
CA GLU A 961 22.31 -28.81 15.73
C GLU A 961 23.45 -27.81 15.45
N VAL A 962 23.97 -27.17 16.51
CA VAL A 962 25.08 -26.23 16.38
C VAL A 962 26.25 -26.68 17.26
N PHE A 963 27.44 -26.76 16.67
CA PHE A 963 28.66 -27.23 17.30
C PHE A 963 29.77 -26.18 17.24
N LEU A 964 30.62 -26.18 18.26
CA LEU A 964 31.90 -25.50 18.29
C LEU A 964 33.00 -26.51 18.59
N GLU A 965 33.89 -26.77 17.64
CA GLU A 965 35.00 -27.73 17.76
C GLU A 965 34.53 -29.10 18.26
N SER A 966 33.45 -29.64 17.66
CA SER A 966 32.79 -30.90 18.07
C SER A 966 32.06 -30.87 19.43
N SER A 967 32.02 -29.74 20.14
CA SER A 967 31.19 -29.56 21.32
C SER A 967 29.82 -29.03 20.91
N SER A 968 28.74 -29.76 21.26
CA SER A 968 27.36 -29.30 21.00
C SER A 968 27.09 -28.05 21.83
N LEU A 969 26.76 -26.94 21.16
CA LEU A 969 26.26 -25.72 21.81
C LEU A 969 24.77 -25.83 22.08
N PHE A 970 23.99 -26.30 21.09
CA PHE A 970 22.58 -26.64 21.27
C PHE A 970 22.09 -27.59 20.17
N ALA A 971 20.94 -28.22 20.43
CA ALA A 971 20.13 -28.92 19.44
C ALA A 971 18.66 -28.57 19.69
N VAL A 972 17.98 -28.02 18.69
CA VAL A 972 16.57 -27.60 18.80
C VAL A 972 15.77 -28.27 17.69
N SER A 973 14.68 -28.94 18.05
CA SER A 973 13.81 -29.61 17.08
C SER A 973 13.11 -28.60 16.15
N THR A 974 12.84 -28.98 14.90
CA THR A 974 12.08 -28.13 13.97
C THR A 974 10.66 -27.86 14.48
N GLN A 975 10.09 -28.75 15.30
CA GLN A 975 8.82 -28.51 15.97
C GLN A 975 8.90 -27.35 16.97
N SER A 976 9.97 -27.28 17.77
CA SER A 976 10.19 -26.17 18.71
C SER A 976 10.48 -24.86 17.97
N ILE A 977 11.26 -24.92 16.89
CA ILE A 977 11.49 -23.78 15.97
C ILE A 977 10.16 -23.25 15.43
N LEU A 978 9.34 -24.13 14.84
CA LEU A 978 8.05 -23.76 14.29
C LEU A 978 7.10 -23.21 15.37
N GLN A 979 7.07 -23.82 16.55
CA GLN A 979 6.25 -23.34 17.65
C GLN A 979 6.66 -21.95 18.13
N ALA A 980 7.96 -21.65 18.19
CA ALA A 980 8.46 -20.32 18.53
C ALA A 980 8.14 -19.31 17.42
N ASN A 981 8.33 -19.68 16.15
CA ASN A 981 8.06 -18.81 15.00
C ASN A 981 6.56 -18.49 14.81
N LEU A 982 5.67 -19.37 15.29
CA LEU A 982 4.20 -19.17 15.31
C LEU A 982 3.66 -18.66 16.66
N SER A 983 4.52 -18.23 17.59
CA SER A 983 4.09 -17.87 18.95
C SER A 983 3.46 -16.48 19.09
N GLN A 984 3.63 -15.64 18.07
CA GLN A 984 2.91 -14.37 17.89
C GLN A 984 1.76 -14.58 16.92
#